data_AF-A0A7L0MKD3-F1
#
_entry.id   AF-A0A7L0MKD3-F1
#
_cell.length_a   1.000
_cell.length_b   1.000
_cell.length_c   1.000
_cell.angle_alpha   90.00
_cell.angle_beta   90.00
_cell.angle_gamma   90.00
#
_symmetry.space_group_name_H-M   'P 1'
#
loop_
_entity.id
_entity.type
_entity.pdbx_description
1 polymer ?
#
loop_
_entity_poly.entity_id
_entity_poly.type
_entity_poly.pdbx_seq_one_letter_code
_entity_poly.pdbx_strand_id
1 'polypeptide(L)'
;MFTAAAESFLKQAREIQEEELRRFASRVAALLQGPEPGAEAADCLQRLHLTVAATKYPRKLDGKFVELLQTVLCSSKSPAQIQVLCAAILREMSPCNELILSCDKIQDAKLLSLVSSVLLAQGNKKAVSAVGQHVVKVLEGRLPEGLSARYLLPVLSNVISLSPESLTEEQTDVVSKKMADWLRHASIQQGVTQSSGGFFSPRSRQPGPVTEVDGTVATDFFTVLSVGQCYTQDQWLNMQAFSMLRKWLLCYGDKELKTPSSDDKSGMGSSVMSVVSTTSTSGHLLPPKEHLREKAFEYCQRLIEQSNRRPLKKNDGDLQKACLIEAVTIMDVICKQDSSYVHRAVSFLKTLHGRICGDASYARALLPIAQFFLNHCEMAAVDSDAIYKHLFTDIPAQHFHNPSLAFEFVQFCKDNSQLFTETSSIFKQSFPNLFKFLAWNSPPLISEFVDLLPFLLDAGTAVEIFHLLLDLPCLTAALDIQLRSAALPASKRAASNPAVKPATCMEAFCHPLYKSMFQYLLRTSSTPEDAPERLIPLRQLLGSLASSPRVVQCSETVPVLLELFFRVVAEFADGPLINQLVVLLLQRSDQLYEIPAFKDDVYRVLSSQLVVLCSLHPAVIVEASTEILEFSGMVSNVQNKEAIFTQMVWAIGEYMSVSYDKRCTVEQINEFFETLEVVLFEITQLRPLASIPRYAPSTISVLMATLTKLAARSQDLIPRVSMFLSKMKTFVQSPAVTSVYCEADLEELLIRATELSNLLKMPDVAQFVFTPPAGVGSTRFQREVNDSLPFALRIVTHLLEPAPGCMP
;
A
#
# COMPACT_ATOMS: atom_id res chain seq x y z
N MET A 1 -19.13 -9.10 -11.44
CA MET A 1 -20.43 -8.51 -11.04
C MET A 1 -21.37 -9.64 -10.69
N PHE A 2 -22.13 -9.52 -9.59
CA PHE A 2 -23.14 -10.51 -9.22
C PHE A 2 -24.35 -10.42 -10.16
N THR A 3 -25.17 -11.47 -10.22
CA THR A 3 -26.43 -11.42 -10.98
C THR A 3 -27.44 -10.52 -10.25
N ALA A 4 -28.35 -9.85 -10.97
CA ALA A 4 -29.37 -8.98 -10.36
C ALA A 4 -30.25 -9.71 -9.32
N ALA A 5 -30.47 -11.02 -9.50
CA ALA A 5 -31.14 -11.86 -8.52
C ALA A 5 -30.32 -11.99 -7.21
N ALA A 6 -29.02 -12.22 -7.31
CA ALA A 6 -28.14 -12.32 -6.13
C ALA A 6 -28.05 -10.98 -5.37
N GLU A 7 -28.01 -9.86 -6.08
CA GLU A 7 -28.05 -8.52 -5.46
C GLU A 7 -29.37 -8.26 -4.72
N SER A 8 -30.50 -8.64 -5.33
CA SER A 8 -31.82 -8.54 -4.69
C SER A 8 -31.92 -9.40 -3.43
N PHE A 9 -31.44 -10.64 -3.47
CA PHE A 9 -31.42 -11.52 -2.30
C PHE A 9 -30.51 -11.00 -1.19
N LEU A 10 -29.32 -10.49 -1.52
CA LEU A 10 -28.42 -9.89 -0.53
C LEU A 10 -29.03 -8.63 0.10
N LYS A 11 -29.76 -7.83 -0.67
CA LYS A 11 -30.49 -6.67 -0.16
C LYS A 11 -31.58 -7.09 0.83
N GLN A 12 -32.41 -8.07 0.46
CA GLN A 12 -33.44 -8.63 1.35
C GLN A 12 -32.85 -9.24 2.63
N ALA A 13 -31.74 -9.98 2.51
CA ALA A 13 -31.04 -10.56 3.65
C ALA A 13 -30.51 -9.48 4.61
N ARG A 14 -30.07 -8.32 4.09
CA ARG A 14 -29.63 -7.18 4.89
C ARG A 14 -30.78 -6.43 5.56
N GLU A 15 -31.93 -6.35 4.91
CA GLU A 15 -33.10 -5.55 5.33
C GLU A 15 -34.09 -6.29 6.26
N ILE A 16 -33.98 -7.62 6.39
CA ILE A 16 -34.89 -8.42 7.26
C ILE A 16 -34.87 -7.94 8.72
N GLN A 17 -36.06 -7.85 9.32
CA GLN A 17 -36.23 -7.44 10.72
C GLN A 17 -36.02 -8.61 11.69
N GLU A 18 -35.72 -8.29 12.96
CA GLU A 18 -35.42 -9.31 13.98
C GLU A 18 -36.61 -10.23 14.27
N GLU A 19 -37.84 -9.70 14.27
CA GLU A 19 -39.06 -10.51 14.45
C GLU A 19 -39.29 -11.49 13.29
N GLU A 20 -39.04 -11.04 12.07
CA GLU A 20 -39.14 -11.87 10.86
C GLU A 20 -38.09 -12.97 10.86
N LEU A 21 -36.87 -12.65 11.30
CA LEU A 21 -35.80 -13.63 11.49
C LEU A 21 -36.18 -14.68 12.55
N ARG A 22 -36.77 -14.29 13.69
CA ARG A 22 -37.24 -15.24 14.71
C ARG A 22 -38.35 -16.15 14.18
N ARG A 23 -39.34 -15.59 13.45
CA ARG A 23 -40.39 -16.40 12.80
C ARG A 23 -39.80 -17.37 11.79
N PHE A 24 -38.85 -16.91 10.98
CA PHE A 24 -38.17 -17.76 10.00
C PHE A 24 -37.36 -18.88 10.69
N ALA A 25 -36.59 -18.56 11.74
CA ALA A 25 -35.86 -19.55 12.53
C ALA A 25 -36.79 -20.59 13.18
N SER A 26 -37.97 -20.18 13.69
CA SER A 26 -38.96 -21.11 14.25
C SER A 26 -39.51 -22.10 13.21
N ARG A 27 -39.72 -21.65 11.96
CA ARG A 27 -40.11 -22.52 10.85
C ARG A 27 -39.01 -23.52 10.53
N VAL A 28 -37.75 -23.08 10.50
CA VAL A 28 -36.60 -23.97 10.29
C VAL A 28 -36.50 -25.00 11.43
N ALA A 29 -36.73 -24.59 12.67
CA ALA A 29 -36.71 -25.47 13.83
C ALA A 29 -37.71 -26.62 13.70
N ALA A 30 -38.95 -26.32 13.27
CA ALA A 30 -39.98 -27.32 13.04
C ALA A 30 -39.57 -28.34 11.95
N LEU A 31 -38.93 -27.88 10.88
CA LEU A 31 -38.43 -28.75 9.80
C LEU A 31 -37.28 -29.67 10.26
N LEU A 32 -36.41 -29.18 11.15
CA LEU A 32 -35.29 -29.95 11.68
C LEU A 32 -35.70 -30.98 12.74
N GLN A 33 -36.82 -30.76 13.43
CA GLN A 33 -37.39 -31.71 14.39
C GLN A 33 -38.23 -32.82 13.74
N GLY A 34 -38.43 -32.76 12.42
CA GLY A 34 -39.12 -33.80 11.66
C GLY A 34 -38.36 -35.14 11.63
N PRO A 35 -39.06 -36.26 11.30
CA PRO A 35 -38.49 -37.61 11.35
C PRO A 35 -37.30 -37.83 10.39
N GLU A 36 -37.25 -37.09 9.27
CA GLU A 36 -36.08 -36.98 8.40
C GLU A 36 -36.00 -35.56 7.80
N PRO A 37 -34.96 -34.77 8.11
CA PRO A 37 -34.82 -33.44 7.52
C PRO A 37 -34.40 -33.58 6.04
N GLY A 38 -35.32 -33.25 5.14
CA GLY A 38 -35.15 -33.39 3.69
C GLY A 38 -34.56 -32.16 2.98
N ALA A 39 -34.71 -32.10 1.66
CA ALA A 39 -34.19 -31.01 0.82
C ALA A 39 -34.75 -29.62 1.22
N GLU A 40 -36.02 -29.53 1.64
CA GLU A 40 -36.62 -28.28 2.09
C GLU A 40 -35.91 -27.70 3.34
N ALA A 41 -35.49 -28.58 4.27
CA ALA A 41 -34.74 -28.16 5.44
C ALA A 41 -33.35 -27.62 5.06
N ALA A 42 -32.69 -28.25 4.08
CA ALA A 42 -31.41 -27.78 3.55
C ALA A 42 -31.52 -26.41 2.87
N ASP A 43 -32.55 -26.19 2.05
CA ASP A 43 -32.78 -24.90 1.37
C ASP A 43 -33.08 -23.78 2.38
N CYS A 44 -33.92 -24.06 3.40
CA CYS A 44 -34.21 -23.08 4.43
C CYS A 44 -32.98 -22.75 5.29
N LEU A 45 -32.13 -23.75 5.60
CA LEU A 45 -30.86 -23.54 6.29
C LEU A 45 -29.85 -22.74 5.45
N GLN A 46 -29.77 -22.96 4.13
CA GLN A 46 -28.94 -22.13 3.25
C GLN A 46 -29.37 -20.67 3.26
N ARG A 47 -30.68 -20.43 3.17
CA ARG A 47 -31.25 -19.07 3.27
C ARG A 47 -30.96 -18.44 4.62
N LEU A 48 -31.08 -19.21 5.71
CA LEU A 48 -30.75 -18.73 7.05
C LEU A 48 -29.27 -18.39 7.18
N HIS A 49 -28.37 -19.24 6.70
CA HIS A 49 -26.93 -18.99 6.69
C HIS A 49 -26.58 -17.69 5.96
N LEU A 50 -27.11 -17.48 4.75
CA LEU A 50 -26.92 -16.22 4.01
C LEU A 50 -27.46 -15.01 4.77
N THR A 51 -28.61 -15.17 5.44
CA THR A 51 -29.24 -14.09 6.21
C THR A 51 -28.42 -13.69 7.44
N VAL A 52 -27.76 -14.65 8.09
CA VAL A 52 -26.85 -14.38 9.21
C VAL A 52 -25.52 -13.80 8.71
N ALA A 53 -24.99 -14.28 7.59
CA ALA A 53 -23.70 -13.86 7.05
C ALA A 53 -23.72 -12.50 6.31
N ALA A 54 -24.86 -12.07 5.77
CA ALA A 54 -24.93 -10.89 4.89
C ALA A 54 -24.88 -9.52 5.61
N THR A 55 -24.71 -9.48 6.93
CA THR A 55 -24.76 -8.26 7.73
C THR A 55 -23.43 -7.89 8.39
N LYS A 56 -23.16 -6.58 8.49
CA LYS A 56 -21.98 -6.03 9.19
C LYS A 56 -22.04 -6.24 10.71
N TYR A 57 -23.24 -6.40 11.27
CA TYR A 57 -23.47 -6.62 12.70
C TYR A 57 -23.88 -8.07 12.96
N PRO A 58 -23.38 -8.70 14.04
CA PRO A 58 -23.73 -10.07 14.38
C PRO A 58 -25.22 -10.15 14.76
N ARG A 59 -25.95 -11.05 14.11
CA ARG A 59 -27.35 -11.34 14.43
C ARG A 59 -27.38 -12.49 15.44
N LYS A 60 -28.22 -12.36 16.47
CA LYS A 60 -28.42 -13.40 17.48
C LYS A 60 -29.65 -14.22 17.15
N LEU A 61 -29.50 -15.54 17.16
CA LEU A 61 -30.60 -16.50 17.14
C LEU A 61 -30.96 -16.90 18.57
N ASP A 62 -32.18 -17.40 18.75
CA ASP A 62 -32.68 -17.87 20.05
C ASP A 62 -31.87 -19.09 20.55
N GLY A 63 -31.60 -19.14 21.86
CA GLY A 63 -30.73 -20.17 22.44
C GLY A 63 -31.26 -21.59 22.29
N LYS A 64 -32.59 -21.78 22.34
CA LYS A 64 -33.20 -23.09 22.08
C LYS A 64 -32.97 -23.56 20.64
N PHE A 65 -32.91 -22.61 19.70
CA PHE A 65 -32.61 -22.92 18.31
C PHE A 65 -31.11 -23.24 18.13
N VAL A 66 -30.23 -22.54 18.84
CA VAL A 66 -28.79 -22.85 18.88
C VAL A 66 -28.54 -24.24 19.45
N GLU A 67 -29.22 -24.66 20.51
CA GLU A 67 -29.18 -26.03 21.06
C GLU A 67 -29.67 -27.07 20.05
N LEU A 68 -30.75 -26.77 19.31
CA LEU A 68 -31.26 -27.65 18.26
C LEU A 68 -30.22 -27.83 17.14
N LEU A 69 -29.58 -26.76 16.67
CA LEU A 69 -28.54 -26.83 15.65
C LEU A 69 -27.35 -27.69 16.11
N GLN A 70 -26.94 -27.58 17.38
CA GLN A 70 -25.88 -28.42 17.97
C GLN A 70 -26.28 -29.89 18.01
N THR A 71 -27.53 -30.18 18.39
CA THR A 71 -28.04 -31.56 18.46
C THR A 71 -28.13 -32.20 17.07
N VAL A 72 -28.61 -31.45 16.08
CA VAL A 72 -28.71 -31.90 14.68
C VAL A 72 -27.34 -32.10 14.06
N LEU A 73 -26.36 -31.23 14.37
CA LEU A 73 -24.97 -31.36 13.95
C LEU A 73 -24.34 -32.67 14.46
N CYS A 74 -24.51 -32.99 15.75
CA CYS A 74 -23.91 -34.16 16.40
C CYS A 74 -24.70 -35.47 16.17
N SER A 75 -25.88 -35.42 15.56
CA SER A 75 -26.70 -36.61 15.28
C SER A 75 -26.15 -37.40 14.09
N SER A 76 -25.93 -38.70 14.29
CA SER A 76 -25.48 -39.64 13.25
C SER A 76 -26.55 -39.93 12.19
N LYS A 77 -27.82 -39.56 12.44
CA LYS A 77 -28.96 -39.75 11.53
C LYS A 77 -29.17 -38.57 10.57
N SER A 78 -28.51 -37.44 10.81
CA SER A 78 -28.67 -36.23 9.99
C SER A 78 -27.92 -36.35 8.65
N PRO A 79 -28.52 -35.90 7.53
CA PRO A 79 -27.80 -35.82 6.26
C PRO A 79 -26.59 -34.89 6.34
N ALA A 80 -25.50 -35.26 5.65
CA ALA A 80 -24.24 -34.52 5.72
C ALA A 80 -24.37 -33.04 5.31
N GLN A 81 -25.22 -32.71 4.33
CA GLN A 81 -25.45 -31.33 3.90
C GLN A 81 -26.06 -30.47 5.02
N ILE A 82 -26.98 -31.04 5.80
CA ILE A 82 -27.61 -30.35 6.92
C ILE A 82 -26.62 -30.14 8.06
N GLN A 83 -25.78 -31.13 8.38
CA GLN A 83 -24.71 -30.99 9.37
C GLN A 83 -23.73 -29.86 8.98
N VAL A 84 -23.32 -29.78 7.71
CA VAL A 84 -22.45 -28.70 7.20
C VAL A 84 -23.09 -27.33 7.37
N LEU A 85 -24.38 -27.20 7.03
CA LEU A 85 -25.11 -25.93 7.17
C LEU A 85 -25.32 -25.53 8.62
N CYS A 86 -25.60 -26.48 9.52
CA CYS A 86 -25.68 -26.22 10.96
C CYS A 86 -24.34 -25.69 11.50
N ALA A 87 -23.23 -26.34 11.13
CA ALA A 87 -21.89 -25.88 11.51
C ALA A 87 -21.57 -24.48 10.95
N ALA A 88 -21.93 -24.19 9.69
CA ALA A 88 -21.72 -22.89 9.08
C ALA A 88 -22.50 -21.76 9.77
N ILE A 89 -23.77 -22.00 10.15
CA ILE A 89 -24.59 -21.03 10.89
C ILE A 89 -24.01 -20.78 12.29
N LEU A 90 -23.66 -21.85 13.02
CA LEU A 90 -23.06 -21.73 14.35
C LEU A 90 -21.72 -21.01 14.32
N ARG A 91 -20.93 -21.20 13.25
CA ARG A 91 -19.66 -20.49 13.04
C ARG A 91 -19.86 -18.99 12.84
N GLU A 92 -20.79 -18.58 11.99
CA GLU A 92 -21.08 -17.14 11.78
C GLU A 92 -21.68 -16.46 13.03
N MET A 93 -22.35 -17.22 13.87
CA MET A 93 -22.88 -16.77 15.16
C MET A 93 -21.80 -16.63 16.26
N SER A 94 -20.57 -17.06 16.00
CA SER A 94 -19.50 -17.05 17.01
C SER A 94 -18.92 -15.65 17.20
N PRO A 95 -18.59 -15.21 18.44
CA PRO A 95 -18.66 -15.97 19.70
C PRO A 95 -20.08 -16.04 20.31
N CYS A 96 -20.43 -17.19 20.90
CA CYS A 96 -21.75 -17.46 21.47
C CYS A 96 -21.64 -18.21 22.81
N ASN A 97 -22.21 -17.65 23.88
CA ASN A 97 -22.14 -18.22 25.24
C ASN A 97 -23.02 -19.47 25.45
N GLU A 98 -23.96 -19.73 24.53
CA GLU A 98 -24.91 -20.85 24.61
C GLU A 98 -24.39 -22.12 23.91
N LEU A 99 -23.11 -22.12 23.53
CA LEU A 99 -22.46 -23.26 22.88
C LEU A 99 -21.95 -24.29 23.92
N ILE A 100 -22.40 -25.53 23.81
CA ILE A 100 -22.08 -26.66 24.70
C ILE A 100 -21.47 -27.82 23.88
N LEU A 101 -20.61 -27.51 22.91
CA LEU A 101 -19.92 -28.52 22.09
C LEU A 101 -18.58 -28.96 22.73
N SER A 102 -18.25 -30.25 22.61
CA SER A 102 -16.94 -30.82 22.98
C SER A 102 -16.44 -31.77 21.89
N CYS A 103 -15.13 -31.80 21.67
CA CYS A 103 -14.47 -32.69 20.71
C CYS A 103 -14.10 -34.07 21.29
N ASP A 104 -14.01 -34.23 22.62
CA ASP A 104 -13.30 -35.33 23.28
C ASP A 104 -13.84 -36.74 22.96
N LYS A 105 -15.13 -36.83 22.61
CA LYS A 105 -15.84 -38.08 22.35
C LYS A 105 -16.01 -38.40 20.86
N ILE A 106 -15.59 -37.51 19.96
CA ILE A 106 -15.85 -37.63 18.52
C ILE A 106 -14.69 -38.38 17.85
N GLN A 107 -14.98 -39.56 17.27
CA GLN A 107 -14.01 -40.37 16.52
C GLN A 107 -14.15 -40.23 15.00
N ASP A 108 -15.33 -39.85 14.50
CA ASP A 108 -15.51 -39.57 13.07
C ASP A 108 -14.79 -38.28 12.69
N ALA A 109 -13.79 -38.40 11.82
CA ALA A 109 -12.99 -37.28 11.34
C ALA A 109 -13.81 -36.19 10.65
N LYS A 110 -14.90 -36.55 9.95
CA LYS A 110 -15.74 -35.57 9.26
C LYS A 110 -16.56 -34.75 10.25
N LEU A 111 -17.25 -35.40 11.18
CA LEU A 111 -17.97 -34.72 12.25
C LEU A 111 -17.01 -33.90 13.14
N LEU A 112 -15.84 -34.45 13.47
CA LEU A 112 -14.82 -33.74 14.25
C LEU A 112 -14.38 -32.46 13.54
N SER A 113 -14.21 -32.47 12.22
CA SER A 113 -13.87 -31.28 11.44
C SER A 113 -14.95 -30.20 11.51
N LEU A 114 -16.23 -30.59 11.40
CA LEU A 114 -17.35 -29.66 11.51
C LEU A 114 -17.45 -29.04 12.90
N VAL A 115 -17.41 -29.86 13.97
CA VAL A 115 -17.46 -29.38 15.35
C VAL A 115 -16.24 -28.50 15.68
N SER A 116 -15.05 -28.90 15.22
CA SER A 116 -13.83 -28.10 15.39
C SER A 116 -13.95 -26.74 14.72
N SER A 117 -14.57 -26.65 13.53
CA SER A 117 -14.76 -25.36 12.85
C SER A 117 -15.61 -24.37 13.64
N VAL A 118 -16.56 -24.85 14.44
CA VAL A 118 -17.39 -24.03 15.33
C VAL A 118 -16.61 -23.65 16.59
N LEU A 119 -15.91 -24.61 17.22
CA LEU A 119 -15.11 -24.38 18.42
C LEU A 119 -13.96 -23.39 18.18
N LEU A 120 -13.29 -23.49 17.03
CA LEU A 120 -12.20 -22.59 16.67
C LEU A 120 -12.69 -21.15 16.42
N ALA A 121 -13.91 -20.98 15.89
CA ALA A 121 -14.50 -19.66 15.67
C ALA A 121 -14.91 -18.94 16.96
N GLN A 122 -15.01 -19.63 18.11
CA GLN A 122 -15.23 -19.01 19.41
C GLN A 122 -14.02 -18.20 19.90
N GLY A 123 -12.82 -18.43 19.35
CA GLY A 123 -11.60 -17.74 19.77
C GLY A 123 -11.10 -18.08 21.18
N ASN A 124 -11.69 -19.09 21.85
CA ASN A 124 -11.28 -19.49 23.19
C ASN A 124 -10.00 -20.36 23.13
N LYS A 125 -8.89 -19.86 23.67
CA LYS A 125 -7.58 -20.55 23.70
C LYS A 125 -7.66 -21.98 24.25
N LYS A 126 -8.46 -22.23 25.30
CA LYS A 126 -8.60 -23.57 25.89
C LYS A 126 -9.27 -24.55 24.92
N ALA A 127 -10.30 -24.10 24.21
CA ALA A 127 -10.99 -24.90 23.21
C ALA A 127 -10.09 -25.19 22.01
N VAL A 128 -9.29 -24.21 21.56
CA VAL A 128 -8.29 -24.39 20.50
C VAL A 128 -7.27 -25.48 20.87
N SER A 129 -6.75 -25.46 22.10
CA SER A 129 -5.80 -26.48 22.56
C SER A 129 -6.44 -27.86 22.70
N ALA A 130 -7.65 -27.95 23.27
CA ALA A 130 -8.38 -29.23 23.36
C ALA A 130 -8.64 -29.85 21.97
N VAL A 131 -9.06 -29.03 21.00
CA VAL A 131 -9.24 -29.46 19.61
C VAL A 131 -7.93 -29.94 19.00
N GLY A 132 -6.83 -29.18 19.19
CA GLY A 132 -5.51 -29.56 18.70
C GLY A 132 -5.04 -30.91 19.24
N GLN A 133 -5.06 -31.08 20.56
CA GLN A 133 -4.64 -32.31 21.23
C GLN A 133 -5.49 -33.51 20.80
N HIS A 134 -6.82 -33.34 20.69
CA HIS A 134 -7.70 -34.41 20.25
C HIS A 134 -7.49 -34.78 18.78
N VAL A 135 -7.30 -33.80 17.90
CA VAL A 135 -6.98 -34.06 16.48
C VAL A 135 -5.67 -34.84 16.34
N VAL A 136 -4.62 -34.46 17.09
CA VAL A 136 -3.34 -35.20 17.07
C VAL A 136 -3.53 -36.63 17.58
N LYS A 137 -4.27 -36.83 18.67
CA LYS A 137 -4.59 -38.16 19.21
C LYS A 137 -5.32 -39.04 18.20
N VAL A 138 -6.28 -38.49 17.46
CA VAL A 138 -6.99 -39.22 16.38
C VAL A 138 -6.05 -39.51 15.22
N LEU A 139 -5.16 -38.58 14.88
CA LEU A 139 -4.15 -38.80 13.85
C LEU A 139 -3.14 -39.88 14.25
N GLU A 140 -2.73 -39.96 15.52
CA GLU A 140 -1.81 -40.98 16.07
C GLU A 140 -2.36 -42.39 15.94
N GLY A 141 -3.64 -42.58 16.28
CA GLY A 141 -4.32 -43.87 16.28
C GLY A 141 -4.42 -44.54 14.90
N ARG A 142 -4.59 -45.87 14.89
CA ARG A 142 -5.02 -46.59 13.68
C ARG A 142 -6.51 -46.32 13.48
N LEU A 143 -6.85 -45.58 12.43
CA LEU A 143 -8.24 -45.36 12.06
C LEU A 143 -8.89 -46.69 11.64
N PRO A 144 -10.12 -47.00 12.11
CA PRO A 144 -10.90 -48.14 11.64
C PRO A 144 -11.09 -48.13 10.12
N GLU A 145 -11.21 -49.31 9.51
CA GLU A 145 -11.48 -49.46 8.08
C GLU A 145 -12.71 -48.64 7.67
N GLY A 146 -12.52 -47.69 6.73
CA GLY A 146 -13.58 -46.80 6.22
C GLY A 146 -13.59 -45.37 6.76
N LEU A 147 -12.85 -45.05 7.84
CA LEU A 147 -12.73 -43.68 8.35
C LEU A 147 -11.51 -42.95 7.77
N SER A 148 -11.70 -41.70 7.36
CA SER A 148 -10.70 -40.95 6.59
C SER A 148 -10.11 -39.77 7.35
N ALA A 149 -8.77 -39.72 7.49
CA ALA A 149 -8.06 -38.61 8.12
C ALA A 149 -8.09 -37.29 7.32
N ARG A 150 -8.68 -37.29 6.12
CA ARG A 150 -8.68 -36.17 5.16
C ARG A 150 -9.22 -34.85 5.71
N TYR A 151 -9.99 -34.87 6.79
CA TYR A 151 -10.61 -33.64 7.31
C TYR A 151 -9.84 -33.01 8.48
N LEU A 152 -8.76 -33.67 8.94
CA LEU A 152 -8.08 -33.33 10.19
C LEU A 152 -6.89 -32.37 10.00
N LEU A 153 -6.12 -32.50 8.93
CA LEU A 153 -5.00 -31.59 8.66
C LEU A 153 -5.42 -30.12 8.47
N PRO A 154 -6.53 -29.80 7.76
CA PRO A 154 -7.03 -28.42 7.70
C PRO A 154 -7.43 -27.86 9.07
N VAL A 155 -7.98 -28.71 9.95
CA VAL A 155 -8.31 -28.31 11.33
C VAL A 155 -7.04 -28.01 12.10
N LEU A 156 -6.04 -28.88 12.01
CA LEU A 156 -4.74 -28.67 12.65
C LEU A 156 -4.06 -27.40 12.15
N SER A 157 -4.13 -27.12 10.84
CA SER A 157 -3.67 -25.86 10.27
C SER A 157 -4.37 -24.66 10.93
N ASN A 158 -5.69 -24.70 11.11
CA ASN A 158 -6.41 -23.62 11.79
C ASN A 158 -6.01 -23.48 13.27
N VAL A 159 -5.81 -24.60 13.98
CA VAL A 159 -5.34 -24.61 15.38
C VAL A 159 -4.01 -23.88 15.52
N ILE A 160 -3.01 -24.22 14.70
CA ILE A 160 -1.68 -23.58 14.77
C ILE A 160 -1.71 -22.12 14.31
N SER A 161 -2.71 -21.72 13.50
CA SER A 161 -2.96 -20.32 13.15
C SER A 161 -3.40 -19.48 14.35
N LEU A 162 -4.26 -20.07 15.18
CA LEU A 162 -4.91 -19.39 16.29
C LEU A 162 -4.06 -19.46 17.57
N SER A 163 -3.36 -20.56 17.78
CA SER A 163 -2.51 -20.79 18.94
C SER A 163 -1.39 -21.79 18.62
N PRO A 164 -0.20 -21.32 18.19
CA PRO A 164 0.96 -22.17 17.92
C PRO A 164 1.41 -22.98 19.15
N GLU A 165 1.27 -22.42 20.35
CA GLU A 165 1.64 -23.04 21.64
C GLU A 165 0.68 -24.16 22.11
N SER A 166 -0.33 -24.48 21.32
CA SER A 166 -1.41 -25.40 21.71
C SER A 166 -1.01 -26.89 21.77
N LEU A 167 0.09 -27.26 21.09
CA LEU A 167 0.58 -28.63 20.96
C LEU A 167 1.85 -28.84 21.78
N THR A 168 2.00 -30.01 22.38
CA THR A 168 3.23 -30.40 23.09
C THR A 168 4.32 -30.80 22.10
N GLU A 169 5.58 -30.83 22.54
CA GLU A 169 6.70 -31.24 21.67
C GLU A 169 6.50 -32.67 21.12
N GLU A 170 6.09 -33.61 21.95
CA GLU A 170 5.78 -34.98 21.53
C GLU A 170 4.72 -35.01 20.42
N GLN A 171 3.65 -34.23 20.56
CA GLN A 171 2.59 -34.11 19.56
C GLN A 171 3.11 -33.50 18.25
N THR A 172 3.98 -32.50 18.34
CA THR A 172 4.61 -31.91 17.15
C THR A 172 5.53 -32.89 16.44
N ASP A 173 6.24 -33.75 17.17
CA ASP A 173 7.13 -34.76 16.62
C ASP A 173 6.37 -35.86 15.89
N VAL A 174 5.25 -36.33 16.46
CA VAL A 174 4.39 -37.31 15.79
C VAL A 174 3.85 -36.75 14.48
N VAL A 175 3.29 -35.54 14.49
CA VAL A 175 2.75 -34.93 13.27
C VAL A 175 3.86 -34.70 12.25
N SER A 176 5.04 -34.22 12.68
CA SER A 176 6.19 -33.99 11.79
C SER A 176 6.64 -35.28 11.10
N LYS A 177 6.70 -36.39 11.85
CA LYS A 177 7.00 -37.71 11.29
C LYS A 177 5.96 -38.13 10.25
N LYS A 178 4.66 -38.01 10.56
CA LYS A 178 3.60 -38.38 9.61
C LYS A 178 3.59 -37.50 8.37
N MET A 179 3.85 -36.21 8.51
CA MET A 179 3.98 -35.30 7.36
C MET A 179 5.14 -35.71 6.46
N ALA A 180 6.31 -36.04 7.02
CA ALA A 180 7.44 -36.52 6.23
C ALA A 180 7.08 -37.81 5.47
N ASP A 181 6.39 -38.74 6.14
CA ASP A 181 5.91 -39.98 5.53
C ASP A 181 4.92 -39.72 4.39
N TRP A 182 3.94 -38.84 4.59
CA TRP A 182 2.95 -38.50 3.56
C TRP A 182 3.56 -37.79 2.36
N LEU A 183 4.53 -36.89 2.58
CA LEU A 183 5.22 -36.19 1.50
C LEU A 183 6.04 -37.15 0.63
N ARG A 184 6.67 -38.17 1.22
CA ARG A 184 7.59 -39.07 0.52
C ARG A 184 6.94 -40.34 -0.03
N HIS A 185 5.99 -40.93 0.69
CA HIS A 185 5.52 -42.31 0.45
C HIS A 185 4.07 -42.41 -0.04
N ALA A 186 3.47 -41.32 -0.52
CA ALA A 186 2.16 -41.36 -1.15
C ALA A 186 2.18 -42.19 -2.45
N SER A 187 1.12 -42.94 -2.68
CA SER A 187 0.96 -43.87 -3.78
C SER A 187 0.91 -43.18 -5.15
N ILE A 188 1.44 -43.87 -6.16
CA ILE A 188 1.49 -43.40 -7.55
C ILE A 188 0.39 -44.07 -8.39
N GLN A 189 -0.44 -44.90 -7.77
CA GLN A 189 -1.60 -45.52 -8.41
C GLN A 189 -2.87 -44.71 -8.12
N GLN A 190 -3.77 -44.62 -9.07
CA GLN A 190 -5.04 -43.93 -8.87
C GLN A 190 -5.93 -44.72 -7.90
N GLY A 191 -6.93 -44.04 -7.33
CA GLY A 191 -8.01 -44.69 -6.61
C GLY A 191 -8.96 -45.42 -7.56
N VAL A 192 -9.70 -46.40 -7.02
CA VAL A 192 -10.77 -47.10 -7.76
C VAL A 192 -11.91 -46.12 -8.05
N THR A 193 -12.31 -45.98 -9.31
CA THR A 193 -13.48 -45.20 -9.71
C THR A 193 -14.74 -45.93 -9.22
N GLN A 194 -15.56 -45.29 -8.38
CA GLN A 194 -16.90 -45.80 -8.08
C GLN A 194 -17.74 -45.65 -9.35
N SER A 195 -18.07 -46.76 -10.03
CA SER A 195 -18.94 -46.73 -11.19
C SER A 195 -20.34 -46.27 -10.76
N SER A 196 -20.83 -45.20 -11.38
CA SER A 196 -22.24 -44.86 -11.35
C SER A 196 -23.03 -45.98 -12.04
N GLY A 197 -24.00 -46.54 -11.32
CA GLY A 197 -24.76 -47.72 -11.72
C GLY A 197 -25.38 -47.61 -13.11
N GLY A 198 -24.82 -48.33 -14.07
CA GLY A 198 -25.40 -48.61 -15.38
C GLY A 198 -25.19 -50.09 -15.70
N PHE A 199 -26.21 -50.73 -16.25
CA PHE A 199 -26.33 -52.20 -16.44
C PHE A 199 -25.27 -52.87 -17.33
N PHE A 200 -24.25 -52.14 -17.82
CA PHE A 200 -23.09 -52.68 -18.54
C PHE A 200 -21.80 -52.24 -17.84
N SER A 201 -21.36 -52.99 -16.82
CA SER A 201 -20.07 -52.76 -16.18
C SER A 201 -18.96 -53.40 -17.02
N PRO A 202 -17.98 -52.66 -17.57
CA PRO A 202 -16.75 -53.30 -18.01
C PRO A 202 -16.03 -53.85 -16.77
N ARG A 203 -15.38 -55.01 -16.90
CA ARG A 203 -14.53 -55.62 -15.86
C ARG A 203 -13.69 -54.53 -15.18
N SER A 204 -13.67 -54.51 -13.85
CA SER A 204 -12.91 -53.58 -13.00
C SER A 204 -11.50 -53.36 -13.59
N ARG A 205 -11.32 -52.28 -14.36
CA ARG A 205 -9.99 -51.87 -14.82
C ARG A 205 -9.20 -51.59 -13.56
N GLN A 206 -8.04 -52.22 -13.41
CA GLN A 206 -7.14 -51.85 -12.32
C GLN A 206 -6.88 -50.35 -12.40
N PRO A 207 -6.83 -49.64 -11.25
CA PRO A 207 -6.56 -48.21 -11.27
C PRO A 207 -5.26 -47.95 -12.01
N GLY A 208 -5.31 -47.05 -13.00
CA GLY A 208 -4.12 -46.67 -13.75
C GLY A 208 -3.14 -45.88 -12.88
N PRO A 209 -1.88 -45.71 -13.29
CA PRO A 209 -0.94 -44.84 -12.60
C PRO A 209 -1.39 -43.38 -12.71
N VAL A 210 -0.96 -42.54 -11.77
CA VAL A 210 -1.07 -41.09 -11.91
C VAL A 210 -0.09 -40.60 -12.97
N THR A 211 -0.42 -39.47 -13.61
CA THR A 211 0.43 -38.84 -14.61
C THR A 211 1.03 -37.55 -14.09
N GLU A 212 2.07 -37.07 -14.75
CA GLU A 212 2.58 -35.71 -14.63
C GLU A 212 1.64 -34.72 -15.35
N VAL A 213 1.88 -33.41 -15.18
CA VAL A 213 1.08 -32.35 -15.83
C VAL A 213 1.12 -32.36 -17.37
N ASP A 214 2.13 -33.00 -17.96
CA ASP A 214 2.29 -33.19 -19.41
C ASP A 214 1.65 -34.50 -19.93
N GLY A 215 1.04 -35.29 -19.04
CA GLY A 215 0.40 -36.57 -19.36
C GLY A 215 1.34 -37.77 -19.37
N THR A 216 2.64 -37.60 -19.11
CA THR A 216 3.57 -38.73 -18.93
C THR A 216 3.29 -39.47 -17.62
N VAL A 217 3.57 -40.76 -17.54
CA VAL A 217 3.38 -41.52 -16.29
C VAL A 217 4.36 -41.02 -15.23
N ALA A 218 3.88 -40.77 -14.01
CA ALA A 218 4.75 -40.37 -12.90
C ALA A 218 5.66 -41.55 -12.49
N THR A 219 6.97 -41.30 -12.44
CA THR A 219 7.98 -42.36 -12.19
C THR A 219 8.67 -42.26 -10.84
N ASP A 220 8.62 -41.09 -10.20
CA ASP A 220 9.16 -40.86 -8.85
C ASP A 220 8.00 -40.88 -7.83
N PHE A 221 8.12 -40.22 -6.68
CA PHE A 221 7.02 -40.12 -5.71
C PHE A 221 5.91 -39.13 -6.11
N PHE A 222 4.73 -39.33 -5.53
CA PHE A 222 3.54 -38.50 -5.74
C PHE A 222 3.71 -37.09 -5.18
N THR A 223 3.28 -36.07 -5.95
CA THR A 223 3.23 -34.68 -5.51
C THR A 223 1.88 -34.03 -5.81
N VAL A 224 1.67 -32.81 -5.34
CA VAL A 224 0.49 -31.99 -5.67
C VAL A 224 0.35 -31.68 -7.17
N LEU A 225 1.42 -31.84 -7.96
CA LEU A 225 1.40 -31.70 -9.42
C LEU A 225 1.17 -33.03 -10.16
N SER A 226 1.01 -34.14 -9.43
CA SER A 226 0.58 -35.41 -10.02
C SER A 226 -0.92 -35.38 -10.33
N VAL A 227 -1.28 -35.70 -11.57
CA VAL A 227 -2.63 -35.65 -12.11
C VAL A 227 -3.26 -37.06 -12.08
N GLY A 228 -4.43 -37.17 -11.43
CA GLY A 228 -5.23 -38.39 -11.39
C GLY A 228 -6.73 -38.10 -11.50
N GLN A 229 -7.54 -39.10 -11.88
CA GLN A 229 -9.00 -38.97 -11.94
C GLN A 229 -9.63 -39.15 -10.55
N CYS A 230 -9.07 -40.03 -9.73
CA CYS A 230 -9.52 -40.32 -8.38
C CYS A 230 -8.28 -40.45 -7.47
N TYR A 231 -8.25 -39.66 -6.39
CA TYR A 231 -7.13 -39.68 -5.45
C TYR A 231 -7.41 -40.58 -4.24
N THR A 232 -6.41 -41.38 -3.86
CA THR A 232 -6.40 -42.21 -2.65
C THR A 232 -6.27 -41.36 -1.39
N GLN A 233 -6.47 -41.95 -0.20
CA GLN A 233 -6.42 -41.20 1.05
C GLN A 233 -5.03 -40.62 1.36
N ASP A 234 -3.98 -41.38 1.12
CA ASP A 234 -2.59 -40.97 1.25
C ASP A 234 -2.22 -39.85 0.27
N GLN A 235 -2.75 -39.86 -0.97
CA GLN A 235 -2.57 -38.76 -1.93
C GLN A 235 -3.23 -37.46 -1.44
N TRP A 236 -4.43 -37.53 -0.86
CA TRP A 236 -5.08 -36.37 -0.23
C TRP A 236 -4.28 -35.83 0.96
N LEU A 237 -3.73 -36.72 1.80
CA LEU A 237 -2.91 -36.33 2.94
C LEU A 237 -1.58 -35.70 2.50
N ASN A 238 -0.97 -36.16 1.39
CA ASN A 238 0.19 -35.53 0.77
C ASN A 238 -0.09 -34.08 0.36
N MET A 239 -1.18 -33.85 -0.39
CA MET A 239 -1.57 -32.49 -0.82
C MET A 239 -1.84 -31.57 0.37
N GLN A 240 -2.53 -32.08 1.41
CA GLN A 240 -2.82 -31.31 2.62
C GLN A 240 -1.58 -31.05 3.47
N ALA A 241 -0.68 -32.02 3.56
CA ALA A 241 0.60 -31.86 4.25
C ALA A 241 1.42 -30.75 3.59
N PHE A 242 1.54 -30.76 2.25
CA PHE A 242 2.21 -29.68 1.51
C PHE A 242 1.53 -28.32 1.74
N SER A 243 0.20 -28.26 1.68
CA SER A 243 -0.55 -27.02 1.91
C SER A 243 -0.39 -26.44 3.32
N MET A 244 -0.05 -27.26 4.32
CA MET A 244 0.20 -26.82 5.70
C MET A 244 1.70 -26.63 6.01
N LEU A 245 2.58 -27.16 5.16
CA LEU A 245 4.01 -27.38 5.43
C LEU A 245 4.75 -26.12 5.83
N ARG A 246 4.66 -25.04 5.05
CA ARG A 246 5.31 -23.77 5.35
C ARG A 246 4.95 -23.27 6.75
N LYS A 247 3.65 -23.28 7.06
CA LYS A 247 3.13 -22.80 8.34
C LYS A 247 3.56 -23.70 9.50
N TRP A 248 3.57 -25.01 9.29
CA TRP A 248 4.09 -25.95 10.27
C TRP A 248 5.58 -25.70 10.57
N LEU A 249 6.40 -25.53 9.53
CA LEU A 249 7.82 -25.21 9.67
C LEU A 249 8.04 -23.88 10.39
N LEU A 250 7.26 -22.84 10.07
CA LEU A 250 7.37 -21.53 10.75
C LEU A 250 6.99 -21.61 12.24
N CYS A 251 6.03 -22.46 12.62
CA CYS A 251 5.59 -22.60 14.00
C CYS A 251 6.52 -23.49 14.85
N TYR A 252 7.10 -24.54 14.27
CA TYR A 252 7.78 -25.61 15.03
C TYR A 252 9.17 -25.97 14.53
N GLY A 253 9.72 -25.22 13.58
CA GLY A 253 11.02 -25.50 12.99
C GLY A 253 12.22 -24.90 13.73
N ASP A 254 12.01 -24.16 14.82
CA ASP A 254 13.10 -23.55 15.59
C ASP A 254 13.99 -24.60 16.27
N LYS A 255 15.29 -24.44 16.06
CA LYS A 255 16.32 -24.78 17.03
C LYS A 255 16.37 -23.64 18.05
N GLU A 256 16.43 -23.98 19.33
CA GLU A 256 16.65 -23.09 20.45
C GLU A 256 17.69 -21.99 20.13
N LEU A 257 17.23 -20.78 19.85
CA LEU A 257 18.05 -19.57 19.91
C LEU A 257 17.32 -18.48 20.70
N LYS A 258 16.74 -18.86 21.85
CA LYS A 258 16.24 -17.95 22.87
C LYS A 258 16.57 -18.46 24.28
N THR A 259 17.84 -18.40 24.63
CA THR A 259 18.26 -18.19 26.03
C THR A 259 19.21 -17.00 26.08
N PRO A 260 18.86 -15.90 26.78
CA PRO A 260 19.81 -14.83 27.04
C PRO A 260 20.74 -15.25 28.18
N SER A 261 22.04 -15.02 27.98
CA SER A 261 23.11 -14.85 28.98
C SER A 261 23.13 -15.77 30.21
N SER A 262 24.11 -16.68 30.25
CA SER A 262 24.93 -16.87 31.45
C SER A 262 26.33 -17.36 31.07
N ASP A 263 27.30 -16.44 31.20
CA ASP A 263 28.74 -16.57 31.41
C ASP A 263 29.46 -17.91 31.16
N ASP A 264 30.50 -17.78 30.33
CA ASP A 264 31.86 -18.32 30.49
C ASP A 264 32.04 -19.61 31.31
N LYS A 265 32.42 -20.68 30.60
CA LYS A 265 33.71 -21.35 30.86
C LYS A 265 34.15 -22.25 29.70
N SER A 266 35.36 -21.95 29.25
CA SER A 266 36.24 -22.67 28.34
C SER A 266 36.33 -24.18 28.54
N GLY A 267 36.50 -24.92 27.44
CA GLY A 267 36.93 -26.33 27.46
C GLY A 267 37.14 -26.94 26.07
N MET A 268 38.29 -26.63 25.46
CA MET A 268 38.94 -27.28 24.31
C MET A 268 38.47 -28.70 23.96
N GLY A 269 38.09 -28.92 22.70
CA GLY A 269 37.75 -30.24 22.16
C GLY A 269 37.63 -30.27 20.64
N SER A 270 38.77 -30.03 19.97
CA SER A 270 39.09 -30.46 18.60
C SER A 270 38.18 -31.57 18.04
N SER A 271 37.49 -31.33 16.93
CA SER A 271 37.43 -32.33 15.85
C SER A 271 37.09 -31.70 14.50
N VAL A 272 38.15 -31.49 13.71
CA VAL A 272 38.12 -31.36 12.26
C VAL A 272 37.83 -32.75 11.68
N MET A 273 36.74 -32.91 10.92
CA MET A 273 36.49 -33.92 9.86
C MET A 273 35.06 -33.66 9.35
N SER A 274 34.69 -33.76 8.08
CA SER A 274 35.38 -34.02 6.83
C SER A 274 34.32 -33.81 5.74
N VAL A 275 34.74 -33.23 4.63
CA VAL A 275 34.09 -33.27 3.33
C VAL A 275 33.89 -34.73 2.89
N VAL A 276 32.72 -35.12 2.38
CA VAL A 276 32.47 -36.05 1.24
C VAL A 276 30.97 -36.39 1.18
N SER A 277 30.34 -36.09 0.04
CA SER A 277 29.04 -36.60 -0.36
C SER A 277 29.14 -38.07 -0.79
N THR A 278 28.16 -38.90 -0.43
CA THR A 278 27.42 -39.86 -1.28
C THR A 278 26.92 -41.06 -0.47
N THR A 279 25.62 -41.37 -0.62
CA THR A 279 24.96 -42.65 -0.29
C THR A 279 25.40 -43.34 1.00
N SER A 280 24.68 -43.12 2.09
CA SER A 280 24.83 -43.92 3.32
C SER A 280 23.47 -44.29 3.89
N THR A 281 22.92 -45.39 3.39
CA THR A 281 21.95 -46.21 4.10
C THR A 281 22.62 -46.82 5.35
N SER A 282 22.61 -46.09 6.48
CA SER A 282 22.80 -46.67 7.82
C SER A 282 22.36 -45.70 8.93
N GLY A 283 21.10 -45.81 9.36
CA GLY A 283 20.80 -46.21 10.75
C GLY A 283 20.84 -45.20 11.91
N HIS A 284 21.05 -43.90 11.69
CA HIS A 284 20.67 -42.90 12.70
C HIS A 284 19.41 -42.18 12.21
N LEU A 285 18.25 -42.53 12.79
CA LEU A 285 16.98 -41.85 12.51
C LEU A 285 17.13 -40.39 12.93
N LEU A 286 17.12 -39.48 11.95
CA LEU A 286 17.05 -38.05 12.21
C LEU A 286 15.86 -37.75 13.14
N PRO A 287 15.97 -36.77 14.05
CA PRO A 287 14.83 -36.29 14.81
C PRO A 287 13.66 -35.95 13.87
N PRO A 288 12.40 -36.17 14.28
CA PRO A 288 11.23 -36.02 13.39
C PRO A 288 11.15 -34.68 12.66
N LYS A 289 11.53 -33.58 13.34
CA LYS A 289 11.59 -32.23 12.75
C LYS A 289 12.68 -32.09 11.69
N GLU A 290 13.86 -32.68 11.91
CA GLU A 290 14.97 -32.67 10.94
C GLU A 290 14.66 -33.54 9.73
N HIS A 291 14.06 -34.71 9.96
CA HIS A 291 13.59 -35.59 8.89
C HIS A 291 12.50 -34.92 8.04
N LEU A 292 11.57 -34.19 8.66
CA LEU A 292 10.58 -33.41 7.93
C LEU A 292 11.24 -32.34 7.06
N ARG A 293 12.25 -31.60 7.56
CA ARG A 293 13.00 -30.61 6.76
C ARG A 293 13.66 -31.25 5.54
N GLU A 294 14.32 -32.38 5.72
CA GLU A 294 14.95 -33.13 4.62
C GLU A 294 13.91 -33.51 3.53
N LYS A 295 12.79 -34.13 3.94
CA LYS A 295 11.76 -34.57 2.99
C LYS A 295 10.95 -33.43 2.39
N ALA A 296 10.75 -32.34 3.13
CA ALA A 296 10.19 -31.10 2.61
C ALA A 296 11.09 -30.48 1.53
N PHE A 297 12.41 -30.47 1.74
CA PHE A 297 13.37 -29.96 0.77
C PHE A 297 13.37 -30.80 -0.52
N GLU A 298 13.41 -32.13 -0.40
CA GLU A 298 13.31 -33.06 -1.54
C GLU A 298 11.99 -32.88 -2.31
N TYR A 299 10.87 -32.72 -1.59
CA TYR A 299 9.56 -32.46 -2.19
C TYR A 299 9.54 -31.15 -2.99
N CYS A 300 10.09 -30.07 -2.42
CA CYS A 300 10.19 -28.77 -3.11
C CYS A 300 11.09 -28.85 -4.34
N GLN A 301 12.22 -29.56 -4.26
CA GLN A 301 13.09 -29.80 -5.42
C GLN A 301 12.32 -30.54 -6.53
N ARG A 302 11.56 -31.58 -6.18
CA ARG A 302 10.73 -32.34 -7.14
C ARG A 302 9.68 -31.45 -7.82
N LEU A 303 9.02 -30.56 -7.07
CA LEU A 303 8.06 -29.60 -7.64
C LEU A 303 8.72 -28.65 -8.64
N ILE A 304 9.92 -28.14 -8.32
CA ILE A 304 10.69 -27.30 -9.22
C ILE A 304 11.06 -28.08 -10.49
N GLU A 305 11.47 -29.34 -10.38
CA GLU A 305 11.74 -30.19 -11.54
C GLU A 305 10.50 -30.46 -12.40
N GLN A 306 9.34 -30.73 -11.77
CA GLN A 306 8.06 -30.89 -12.47
C GLN A 306 7.64 -29.61 -13.19
N SER A 307 8.06 -28.44 -12.70
CA SER A 307 7.81 -27.18 -13.37
C SER A 307 8.53 -27.02 -14.73
N ASN A 308 9.46 -27.93 -15.08
CA ASN A 308 10.06 -27.99 -16.42
C ASN A 308 9.11 -28.55 -17.48
N ARG A 309 8.03 -29.22 -17.06
CA ARG A 309 7.09 -29.88 -17.96
C ARG A 309 6.00 -28.91 -18.37
N ARG A 310 5.64 -28.92 -19.65
CA ARG A 310 4.56 -28.09 -20.20
C ARG A 310 3.20 -28.69 -19.83
N PRO A 311 2.35 -27.99 -19.06
CA PRO A 311 1.04 -28.49 -18.67
C PRO A 311 0.08 -28.64 -19.87
N LEU A 312 -0.72 -29.70 -19.86
CA LEU A 312 -1.76 -29.92 -20.89
C LEU A 312 -2.98 -29.00 -20.71
N LYS A 313 -3.35 -28.69 -19.46
CA LYS A 313 -4.47 -27.81 -19.13
C LYS A 313 -3.97 -26.51 -18.53
N LYS A 314 -4.69 -25.41 -18.82
CA LYS A 314 -4.38 -24.09 -18.25
C LYS A 314 -4.39 -24.11 -16.71
N ASN A 315 -5.41 -24.70 -16.10
CA ASN A 315 -5.54 -24.77 -14.64
C ASN A 315 -4.36 -25.50 -13.98
N ASP A 316 -3.84 -26.55 -14.63
CA ASP A 316 -2.68 -27.29 -14.13
C ASP A 316 -1.41 -26.42 -14.21
N GLY A 317 -1.30 -25.55 -15.21
CA GLY A 317 -0.21 -24.56 -15.30
C GLY A 317 -0.32 -23.43 -14.29
N ASP A 318 -1.52 -22.95 -13.98
CA ASP A 318 -1.73 -21.96 -12.92
C ASP A 318 -1.38 -22.58 -11.54
N LEU A 319 -1.75 -23.85 -11.31
CA LEU A 319 -1.36 -24.60 -10.11
C LEU A 319 0.15 -24.81 -10.04
N GLN A 320 0.80 -25.20 -11.14
CA GLN A 320 2.25 -25.38 -11.21
C GLN A 320 3.01 -24.11 -10.78
N LYS A 321 2.56 -22.93 -11.19
CA LYS A 321 3.13 -21.63 -10.78
C LYS A 321 2.92 -21.33 -9.30
N ALA A 322 1.73 -21.63 -8.77
CA ALA A 322 1.45 -21.46 -7.34
C ALA A 322 2.32 -22.40 -6.48
N CYS A 323 2.47 -23.66 -6.89
CA CYS A 323 3.36 -24.62 -6.24
C CYS A 323 4.82 -24.19 -6.32
N LEU A 324 5.25 -23.54 -7.41
CA LEU A 324 6.61 -23.01 -7.53
C LEU A 324 6.88 -21.90 -6.51
N ILE A 325 5.96 -20.94 -6.37
CA ILE A 325 6.04 -19.87 -5.36
C ILE A 325 6.18 -20.48 -3.96
N GLU A 326 5.26 -21.40 -3.61
CA GLU A 326 5.24 -22.02 -2.28
C GLU A 326 6.49 -22.87 -2.03
N ALA A 327 6.96 -23.64 -3.01
CA ALA A 327 8.17 -24.46 -2.89
C ALA A 327 9.42 -23.61 -2.61
N VAL A 328 9.60 -22.50 -3.34
CA VAL A 328 10.74 -21.58 -3.12
C VAL A 328 10.65 -20.95 -1.72
N THR A 329 9.46 -20.54 -1.29
CA THR A 329 9.27 -19.98 0.06
C THR A 329 9.52 -21.01 1.17
N ILE A 330 9.13 -22.28 0.97
CA ILE A 330 9.45 -23.35 1.92
C ILE A 330 10.95 -23.60 1.97
N MET A 331 11.64 -23.60 0.82
CA MET A 331 13.10 -23.74 0.79
C MET A 331 13.82 -22.61 1.53
N ASP A 332 13.34 -21.36 1.42
CA ASP A 332 13.82 -20.21 2.21
C ASP A 332 13.66 -20.45 3.72
N VAL A 333 12.49 -20.89 4.16
CA VAL A 333 12.24 -21.22 5.57
C VAL A 333 13.16 -22.33 6.07
N ILE A 334 13.36 -23.40 5.29
CA ILE A 334 14.27 -24.50 5.64
C ILE A 334 15.70 -23.99 5.76
N CYS A 335 16.17 -23.15 4.82
CA CYS A 335 17.52 -22.62 4.82
C CYS A 335 17.78 -21.64 5.98
N LYS A 336 16.76 -20.92 6.44
CA LYS A 336 16.82 -20.10 7.68
C LYS A 336 16.96 -20.95 8.94
N GLN A 337 16.31 -22.11 8.97
CA GLN A 337 16.36 -23.04 10.11
C GLN A 337 17.63 -23.90 10.13
N ASP A 338 18.17 -24.21 8.95
CA ASP A 338 19.35 -25.04 8.79
C ASP A 338 20.17 -24.57 7.57
N SER A 339 21.29 -23.90 7.85
CA SER A 339 22.17 -23.30 6.84
C SER A 339 22.87 -24.33 5.94
N SER A 340 22.90 -25.61 6.33
CA SER A 340 23.51 -26.67 5.51
C SER A 340 22.82 -26.84 4.15
N TYR A 341 21.55 -26.43 4.02
CA TYR A 341 20.78 -26.50 2.78
C TYR A 341 21.05 -25.34 1.81
N VAL A 342 21.68 -24.24 2.25
CA VAL A 342 21.82 -22.99 1.48
C VAL A 342 22.56 -23.21 0.17
N HIS A 343 23.75 -23.83 0.19
CA HIS A 343 24.54 -24.04 -1.03
C HIS A 343 23.81 -24.92 -2.07
N ARG A 344 23.06 -25.92 -1.60
CA ARG A 344 22.23 -26.76 -2.48
C ARG A 344 21.09 -25.94 -3.08
N ALA A 345 20.34 -25.21 -2.26
CA ALA A 345 19.21 -24.38 -2.69
C ALA A 345 19.63 -23.29 -3.69
N VAL A 346 20.71 -22.56 -3.40
CA VAL A 346 21.25 -21.50 -4.25
C VAL A 346 21.52 -21.99 -5.68
N SER A 347 22.17 -23.15 -5.82
CA SER A 347 22.48 -23.71 -7.14
C SER A 347 21.20 -23.97 -7.95
N PHE A 348 20.22 -24.64 -7.34
CA PHE A 348 18.93 -24.94 -7.98
C PHE A 348 18.13 -23.67 -8.31
N LEU A 349 18.10 -22.69 -7.40
CA LEU A 349 17.33 -21.47 -7.57
C LEU A 349 17.95 -20.53 -8.61
N LYS A 350 19.28 -20.52 -8.78
CA LYS A 350 19.92 -19.83 -9.91
C LYS A 350 19.50 -20.41 -11.25
N THR A 351 19.50 -21.74 -11.39
CA THR A 351 19.05 -22.41 -12.62
C THR A 351 17.57 -22.15 -12.87
N LEU A 352 16.75 -22.17 -11.82
CA LEU A 352 15.33 -21.84 -11.90
C LEU A 352 15.13 -20.41 -12.39
N HIS A 353 15.80 -19.43 -11.77
CA HIS A 353 15.72 -18.02 -12.14
C HIS A 353 16.07 -17.81 -13.62
N GLY A 354 17.22 -18.32 -14.07
CA GLY A 354 17.66 -18.15 -15.47
C GLY A 354 16.70 -18.76 -16.50
N ARG A 355 15.90 -19.76 -16.10
CA ARG A 355 14.88 -20.37 -16.95
C ARG A 355 13.60 -19.54 -17.02
N ILE A 356 13.16 -18.94 -15.91
CA ILE A 356 11.84 -18.30 -15.82
C ILE A 356 11.87 -16.78 -15.93
N CYS A 357 13.02 -16.13 -15.76
CA CYS A 357 13.13 -14.67 -15.79
C CYS A 357 12.68 -14.03 -17.12
N GLY A 358 12.85 -14.73 -18.24
CA GLY A 358 12.40 -14.26 -19.56
C GLY A 358 10.90 -14.43 -19.82
N ASP A 359 10.17 -15.17 -18.97
CA ASP A 359 8.74 -15.42 -19.14
C ASP A 359 7.93 -14.59 -18.15
N ALA A 360 7.33 -13.53 -18.69
CA ALA A 360 6.35 -12.64 -18.08
C ALA A 360 5.28 -13.36 -17.22
N SER A 361 4.90 -14.57 -17.60
CA SER A 361 3.87 -15.34 -16.92
C SER A 361 4.31 -15.93 -15.57
N TYR A 362 5.61 -15.86 -15.25
CA TYR A 362 6.22 -16.26 -13.97
C TYR A 362 6.61 -15.08 -13.08
N ALA A 363 6.23 -13.84 -13.41
CA ALA A 363 6.62 -12.65 -12.64
C ALA A 363 6.42 -12.77 -11.12
N ARG A 364 5.31 -13.37 -10.66
CA ARG A 364 5.04 -13.60 -9.22
C ARG A 364 6.00 -14.60 -8.58
N ALA A 365 6.52 -15.58 -9.33
CA ALA A 365 7.48 -16.56 -8.84
C ALA A 365 8.90 -15.99 -8.69
N LEU A 366 9.19 -14.84 -9.32
CA LEU A 366 10.48 -14.16 -9.16
C LEU A 366 10.62 -13.50 -7.78
N LEU A 367 9.51 -13.06 -7.17
CA LEU A 367 9.52 -12.43 -5.83
C LEU A 367 10.07 -13.36 -4.73
N PRO A 368 9.58 -14.59 -4.52
CA PRO A 368 10.15 -15.49 -3.51
C PRO A 368 11.59 -15.92 -3.83
N ILE A 369 11.98 -15.97 -5.12
CA ILE A 369 13.38 -16.21 -5.50
C ILE A 369 14.26 -15.04 -5.07
N ALA A 370 13.85 -13.81 -5.35
CA ALA A 370 14.55 -12.61 -4.92
C ALA A 370 14.63 -12.54 -3.39
N GLN A 371 13.55 -12.86 -2.67
CA GLN A 371 13.55 -12.96 -1.21
C GLN A 371 14.57 -13.99 -0.71
N PHE A 372 14.64 -15.16 -1.33
CA PHE A 372 15.62 -16.19 -0.97
C PHE A 372 17.05 -15.66 -1.11
N PHE A 373 17.37 -15.01 -2.23
CA PHE A 373 18.69 -14.44 -2.43
C PHE A 373 18.96 -13.31 -1.44
N LEU A 374 17.97 -12.50 -1.07
CA LEU A 374 18.14 -11.43 -0.09
C LEU A 374 18.52 -11.97 1.28
N ASN A 375 17.96 -13.11 1.68
CA ASN A 375 18.22 -13.71 2.98
C ASN A 375 19.56 -14.49 3.04
N HIS A 376 20.09 -14.93 1.90
CA HIS A 376 21.15 -15.94 1.85
C HIS A 376 22.33 -15.61 0.94
N CYS A 377 22.33 -14.50 0.19
CA CYS A 377 23.39 -14.16 -0.77
C CYS A 377 24.77 -13.98 -0.11
N GLU A 378 24.82 -13.35 1.06
CA GLU A 378 26.06 -13.15 1.83
C GLU A 378 26.67 -14.48 2.26
N MET A 379 25.84 -15.36 2.85
CA MET A 379 26.27 -16.70 3.28
C MET A 379 26.72 -17.56 2.11
N ALA A 380 26.08 -17.41 0.96
CA ALA A 380 26.42 -18.16 -0.25
C ALA A 380 27.58 -17.55 -1.06
N ALA A 381 28.08 -16.36 -0.67
CA ALA A 381 29.03 -15.57 -1.44
C ALA A 381 28.61 -15.40 -2.92
N VAL A 382 27.32 -15.13 -3.14
CA VAL A 382 26.72 -14.99 -4.46
C VAL A 382 26.33 -13.53 -4.73
N ASP A 383 26.81 -13.00 -5.85
CA ASP A 383 26.29 -11.75 -6.39
C ASP A 383 24.85 -11.95 -6.92
N SER A 384 23.92 -11.21 -6.33
CA SER A 384 22.48 -11.19 -6.65
C SER A 384 22.04 -9.92 -7.39
N ASP A 385 22.94 -8.99 -7.71
CA ASP A 385 22.58 -7.71 -8.32
C ASP A 385 21.87 -7.87 -9.66
N ALA A 386 22.27 -8.86 -10.46
CA ALA A 386 21.62 -9.17 -11.73
C ALA A 386 20.14 -9.59 -11.55
N ILE A 387 19.82 -10.27 -10.44
CA ILE A 387 18.46 -10.70 -10.11
C ILE A 387 17.62 -9.48 -9.73
N TYR A 388 18.13 -8.62 -8.84
CA TYR A 388 17.42 -7.40 -8.43
C TYR A 388 17.27 -6.41 -9.57
N LYS A 389 18.31 -6.23 -10.40
CA LYS A 389 18.24 -5.38 -11.58
C LYS A 389 17.09 -5.81 -12.49
N HIS A 390 17.06 -7.09 -12.87
CA HIS A 390 15.97 -7.63 -13.69
C HIS A 390 14.59 -7.46 -13.01
N LEU A 391 14.49 -7.79 -11.72
CA LEU A 391 13.25 -7.68 -10.95
C LEU A 391 12.72 -6.25 -10.93
N PHE A 392 13.58 -5.27 -10.65
CA PHE A 392 13.19 -3.88 -10.48
C PHE A 392 13.06 -3.11 -11.81
N THR A 393 13.67 -3.57 -12.91
CA THR A 393 13.53 -2.91 -14.23
C THR A 393 12.44 -3.53 -15.11
N ASP A 394 12.42 -4.85 -15.26
CA ASP A 394 11.63 -5.47 -16.33
C ASP A 394 10.19 -5.72 -15.86
N ILE A 395 10.03 -6.18 -14.62
CA ILE A 395 8.73 -6.59 -14.09
C ILE A 395 7.77 -5.41 -13.95
N PRO A 396 8.09 -4.29 -13.26
CA PRO A 396 7.17 -3.17 -13.17
C PRO A 396 6.92 -2.52 -14.54
N ALA A 397 7.93 -2.48 -15.43
CA ALA A 397 7.78 -1.87 -16.75
C ALA A 397 6.79 -2.62 -17.65
N GLN A 398 6.70 -3.95 -17.52
CA GLN A 398 5.83 -4.78 -18.35
C GLN A 398 4.50 -5.11 -17.67
N HIS A 399 4.48 -5.22 -16.34
CA HIS A 399 3.34 -5.76 -15.58
C HIS A 399 2.73 -4.79 -14.57
N PHE A 400 2.99 -3.49 -14.70
CA PHE A 400 2.30 -2.46 -13.90
C PHE A 400 0.78 -2.60 -13.90
N HIS A 401 0.20 -3.16 -14.97
CA HIS A 401 -1.25 -3.29 -15.15
C HIS A 401 -1.90 -4.46 -14.40
N ASN A 402 -1.12 -5.32 -13.74
CA ASN A 402 -1.63 -6.46 -12.97
C ASN A 402 -1.77 -6.06 -11.48
N PRO A 403 -2.99 -5.88 -10.95
CA PRO A 403 -3.20 -5.35 -9.60
C PRO A 403 -2.65 -6.27 -8.50
N SER A 404 -2.80 -7.59 -8.65
CA SER A 404 -2.32 -8.55 -7.65
C SER A 404 -0.80 -8.59 -7.57
N LEU A 405 -0.13 -8.56 -8.73
CA LEU A 405 1.34 -8.47 -8.76
C LEU A 405 1.83 -7.13 -8.21
N ALA A 406 1.18 -6.03 -8.59
CA ALA A 406 1.53 -4.70 -8.09
C ALA A 406 1.50 -4.64 -6.56
N PHE A 407 0.42 -5.16 -5.96
CA PHE A 407 0.30 -5.24 -4.50
C PHE A 407 1.40 -6.12 -3.88
N GLU A 408 1.60 -7.34 -4.38
CA GLU A 408 2.64 -8.25 -3.86
C GLU A 408 4.06 -7.68 -4.01
N PHE A 409 4.34 -6.98 -5.10
CA PHE A 409 5.64 -6.38 -5.37
C PHE A 409 5.92 -5.21 -4.43
N VAL A 410 4.95 -4.32 -4.25
CA VAL A 410 5.09 -3.18 -3.33
C VAL A 410 5.19 -3.68 -1.89
N GLN A 411 4.42 -4.70 -1.52
CA GLN A 411 4.52 -5.35 -0.21
C GLN A 411 5.90 -5.98 0.00
N PHE A 412 6.45 -6.68 -1.00
CA PHE A 412 7.82 -7.20 -0.97
C PHE A 412 8.86 -6.07 -0.76
N CYS A 413 8.71 -4.93 -1.43
CA CYS A 413 9.60 -3.79 -1.24
C CYS A 413 9.49 -3.22 0.17
N LYS A 414 8.26 -3.08 0.69
CA LYS A 414 7.97 -2.55 2.02
C LYS A 414 8.55 -3.45 3.12
N ASP A 415 8.33 -4.75 3.03
CA ASP A 415 8.76 -5.72 4.04
C ASP A 415 10.29 -5.85 4.12
N ASN A 416 11.01 -5.41 3.08
CA ASN A 416 12.47 -5.51 2.96
C ASN A 416 13.16 -4.14 2.81
N SER A 417 12.46 -3.03 3.07
CA SER A 417 12.92 -1.69 2.72
C SER A 417 14.24 -1.28 3.40
N GLN A 418 14.42 -1.67 4.67
CA GLN A 418 15.65 -1.42 5.43
C GLN A 418 16.84 -2.16 4.81
N LEU A 419 16.70 -3.45 4.55
CA LEU A 419 17.75 -4.27 3.94
C LEU A 419 18.12 -3.74 2.56
N PHE A 420 17.15 -3.35 1.73
CA PHE A 420 17.44 -2.79 0.42
C PHE A 420 18.19 -1.46 0.49
N THR A 421 17.86 -0.61 1.47
CA THR A 421 18.52 0.68 1.66
C THR A 421 19.99 0.50 2.02
N GLU A 422 20.33 -0.54 2.79
CA GLU A 422 21.70 -0.86 3.19
C GLU A 422 22.50 -1.58 2.11
N THR A 423 21.86 -2.49 1.37
CA THR A 423 22.55 -3.46 0.52
C THR A 423 22.51 -3.14 -0.98
N SER A 424 21.55 -2.32 -1.47
CA SER A 424 21.34 -2.16 -2.91
C SER A 424 20.93 -0.75 -3.34
N SER A 425 21.84 -0.05 -4.04
CA SER A 425 21.53 1.21 -4.72
C SER A 425 20.48 1.04 -5.83
N ILE A 426 20.30 -0.18 -6.35
CA ILE A 426 19.32 -0.52 -7.40
C ILE A 426 17.90 -0.21 -6.91
N PHE A 427 17.59 -0.49 -5.65
CA PHE A 427 16.25 -0.25 -5.10
C PHE A 427 15.88 1.22 -5.16
N LYS A 428 16.73 2.10 -4.61
CA LYS A 428 16.51 3.55 -4.67
C LYS A 428 16.45 4.04 -6.10
N GLN A 429 17.38 3.61 -6.96
CA GLN A 429 17.39 4.01 -8.37
C GLN A 429 16.16 3.50 -9.14
N SER A 430 15.45 2.48 -8.67
CA SER A 430 14.29 1.91 -9.37
C SER A 430 12.97 2.63 -9.13
N PHE A 431 12.96 3.69 -8.30
CA PHE A 431 11.72 4.38 -7.91
C PHE A 431 10.83 4.77 -9.11
N PRO A 432 11.33 5.28 -10.27
CA PRO A 432 10.44 5.67 -11.36
C PRO A 432 9.58 4.50 -11.87
N ASN A 433 10.11 3.28 -11.81
CA ASN A 433 9.41 2.07 -12.21
C ASN A 433 8.43 1.60 -11.13
N LEU A 434 8.78 1.73 -9.85
CA LEU A 434 7.88 1.42 -8.72
C LEU A 434 6.63 2.31 -8.77
N PHE A 435 6.80 3.61 -9.03
CA PHE A 435 5.69 4.56 -9.16
C PHE A 435 4.73 4.22 -10.31
N LYS A 436 5.10 3.39 -11.29
CA LYS A 436 4.17 2.89 -12.32
C LYS A 436 3.08 2.00 -11.72
N PHE A 437 3.40 1.22 -10.68
CA PHE A 437 2.40 0.44 -9.96
C PHE A 437 1.36 1.34 -9.30
N LEU A 438 1.81 2.40 -8.62
CA LEU A 438 0.92 3.39 -8.01
C LEU A 438 0.09 4.13 -9.05
N ALA A 439 0.75 4.66 -10.08
CA ALA A 439 0.10 5.42 -11.16
C ALA A 439 -1.02 4.60 -11.82
N TRP A 440 -0.81 3.29 -12.03
CA TRP A 440 -1.82 2.45 -12.65
C TRP A 440 -2.87 1.89 -11.69
N ASN A 441 -2.50 1.52 -10.45
CA ASN A 441 -3.37 0.77 -9.52
C ASN A 441 -3.81 1.57 -8.30
N SER A 442 -3.70 2.90 -8.32
CA SER A 442 -4.37 3.78 -7.37
C SER A 442 -5.91 3.61 -7.43
N PRO A 443 -6.68 3.79 -6.33
CA PRO A 443 -6.25 4.06 -4.94
C PRO A 443 -5.72 2.90 -4.07
N PRO A 444 -5.94 1.60 -4.38
CA PRO A 444 -5.60 0.50 -3.47
C PRO A 444 -4.16 0.41 -2.93
N LEU A 445 -3.18 1.07 -3.56
CA LEU A 445 -1.76 1.02 -3.17
C LEU A 445 -1.29 2.21 -2.33
N ILE A 446 -2.17 3.18 -2.01
CA ILE A 446 -1.74 4.40 -1.31
C ILE A 446 -1.16 4.08 0.07
N SER A 447 -1.81 3.21 0.84
CA SER A 447 -1.34 2.81 2.18
C SER A 447 0.07 2.25 2.16
N GLU A 448 0.35 1.39 1.18
CA GLU A 448 1.61 0.71 1.02
C GLU A 448 2.69 1.68 0.53
N PHE A 449 2.33 2.65 -0.31
CA PHE A 449 3.25 3.71 -0.75
C PHE A 449 3.55 4.75 0.33
N VAL A 450 2.61 5.02 1.23
CA VAL A 450 2.85 5.87 2.42
C VAL A 450 3.96 5.25 3.29
N ASP A 451 3.97 3.94 3.44
CA ASP A 451 5.03 3.23 4.18
C ASP A 451 6.34 3.11 3.38
N LEU A 452 6.26 3.01 2.04
CA LEU A 452 7.43 2.77 1.18
C LEU A 452 8.20 4.06 0.83
N LEU A 453 7.50 5.17 0.60
CA LEU A 453 8.07 6.43 0.10
C LEU A 453 9.27 6.93 0.94
N PRO A 454 9.25 6.89 2.29
CA PRO A 454 10.38 7.35 3.09
C PRO A 454 11.71 6.63 2.77
N PHE A 455 11.67 5.36 2.38
CA PHE A 455 12.87 4.58 2.05
C PHE A 455 13.44 4.88 0.66
N LEU A 456 12.66 5.53 -0.20
CA LEU A 456 13.09 5.97 -1.53
C LEU A 456 13.68 7.38 -1.49
N LEU A 457 13.48 8.12 -0.40
CA LEU A 457 13.89 9.52 -0.25
C LEU A 457 15.27 9.65 0.40
N ASP A 458 16.14 10.38 -0.27
CA ASP A 458 17.34 11.00 0.29
C ASP A 458 17.66 12.29 -0.47
N ALA A 459 18.74 12.97 -0.11
CA ALA A 459 19.15 14.21 -0.76
C ALA A 459 19.41 14.03 -2.28
N GLY A 460 19.77 12.83 -2.74
CA GLY A 460 20.03 12.55 -4.14
C GLY A 460 18.78 12.23 -4.96
N THR A 461 17.71 11.74 -4.34
CA THR A 461 16.46 11.35 -5.04
C THR A 461 15.31 12.33 -4.83
N ALA A 462 15.36 13.21 -3.82
CA ALA A 462 14.25 14.07 -3.43
C ALA A 462 13.69 14.92 -4.58
N VAL A 463 14.54 15.56 -5.37
CA VAL A 463 14.13 16.44 -6.47
C VAL A 463 13.43 15.65 -7.59
N GLU A 464 14.01 14.52 -8.00
CA GLU A 464 13.44 13.70 -9.06
C GLU A 464 12.10 13.06 -8.62
N ILE A 465 11.98 12.67 -7.35
CA ILE A 465 10.72 12.19 -6.76
C ILE A 465 9.68 13.31 -6.68
N PHE A 466 10.07 14.54 -6.31
CA PHE A 466 9.17 15.70 -6.31
C PHE A 466 8.57 15.92 -7.70
N HIS A 467 9.39 15.92 -8.74
CA HIS A 467 8.92 16.03 -10.12
C HIS A 467 7.98 14.88 -10.51
N LEU A 468 8.34 13.65 -10.17
CA LEU A 468 7.55 12.46 -10.48
C LEU A 468 6.18 12.46 -9.79
N LEU A 469 6.10 12.90 -8.53
CA LEU A 469 4.84 13.06 -7.81
C LEU A 469 3.90 14.04 -8.52
N LEU A 470 4.43 15.18 -8.96
CA LEU A 470 3.65 16.19 -9.70
C LEU A 470 3.23 15.70 -11.11
N ASP A 471 4.06 14.88 -11.76
CA ASP A 471 3.78 14.32 -13.09
C ASP A 471 3.06 12.96 -13.05
N LEU A 472 2.65 12.46 -11.87
CA LEU A 472 2.01 11.13 -11.73
C LEU A 472 0.73 10.95 -12.57
N PRO A 473 -0.17 11.96 -12.70
CA PRO A 473 -1.30 11.88 -13.64
C PRO A 473 -0.84 11.79 -15.10
N CYS A 474 0.20 12.53 -15.47
CA CYS A 474 0.78 12.48 -16.81
C CYS A 474 1.44 11.12 -17.10
N LEU A 475 2.15 10.55 -16.12
CA LEU A 475 2.69 9.19 -16.18
C LEU A 475 1.56 8.17 -16.42
N THR A 476 0.46 8.29 -15.68
CA THR A 476 -0.71 7.42 -15.84
C THR A 476 -1.28 7.46 -17.26
N ALA A 477 -1.39 8.66 -17.85
CA ALA A 477 -1.80 8.83 -19.24
C ALA A 477 -0.81 8.20 -20.22
N ALA A 478 0.51 8.37 -19.99
CA ALA A 478 1.54 7.77 -20.82
C ALA A 478 1.55 6.23 -20.76
N LEU A 479 1.32 5.65 -19.58
CA LEU A 479 1.18 4.20 -19.40
C LEU A 479 -0.03 3.64 -20.17
N ASP A 480 -1.13 4.39 -20.26
CA ASP A 480 -2.32 3.98 -21.02
C ASP A 480 -2.00 3.92 -22.52
N ILE A 481 -1.29 4.93 -23.02
CA ILE A 481 -0.79 4.94 -24.40
C ILE A 481 0.20 3.80 -24.65
N GLN A 482 1.12 3.52 -23.73
CA GLN A 482 2.06 2.40 -23.83
C GLN A 482 1.32 1.06 -23.94
N LEU A 483 0.32 0.82 -23.10
CA LEU A 483 -0.45 -0.43 -23.09
C LEU A 483 -1.27 -0.60 -24.37
N ARG A 484 -1.95 0.46 -24.82
CA ARG A 484 -2.70 0.45 -26.09
C ARG A 484 -1.78 0.23 -27.29
N SER A 485 -0.59 0.80 -27.26
CA SER A 485 0.42 0.64 -28.32
C SER A 485 0.96 -0.79 -28.40
N ALA A 486 1.20 -1.42 -27.24
CA ALA A 486 1.62 -2.81 -27.16
C ALA A 486 0.58 -3.79 -27.75
N ALA A 487 -0.71 -3.45 -27.68
CA ALA A 487 -1.80 -4.26 -28.24
C ALA A 487 -1.97 -4.12 -29.77
N LEU A 488 -1.39 -3.09 -30.41
CA LEU A 488 -1.52 -2.85 -31.85
C LEU A 488 -0.58 -3.74 -32.68
N PRO A 489 -0.98 -4.22 -33.88
CA PRO A 489 -0.11 -4.96 -34.79
C PRO A 489 1.13 -4.16 -35.22
N ALA A 490 2.29 -4.83 -35.37
CA ALA A 490 3.56 -4.20 -35.71
C ALA A 490 3.53 -3.36 -37.01
N SER A 491 2.72 -3.76 -38.01
CA SER A 491 2.56 -3.04 -39.28
C SER A 491 1.95 -1.64 -39.12
N LYS A 492 1.10 -1.43 -38.11
CA LYS A 492 0.50 -0.10 -37.82
C LYS A 492 1.44 0.81 -37.02
N ARG A 493 2.41 0.26 -36.29
CA ARG A 493 3.40 1.04 -35.52
C ARG A 493 4.45 1.70 -36.41
N ALA A 494 4.77 1.10 -37.56
CA ALA A 494 5.79 1.58 -38.50
C ALA A 494 5.30 2.62 -39.52
N ALA A 495 3.99 2.87 -39.61
CA ALA A 495 3.38 3.72 -40.65
C ALA A 495 3.43 5.24 -40.39
N SER A 496 4.15 5.71 -39.36
CA SER A 496 4.16 7.13 -38.99
C SER A 496 5.11 7.93 -39.89
N ASN A 497 4.56 8.88 -40.67
CA ASN A 497 5.34 9.83 -41.45
C ASN A 497 6.02 10.85 -40.51
N PRO A 498 7.36 10.93 -40.46
CA PRO A 498 8.09 11.80 -39.50
C PRO A 498 7.99 13.30 -39.81
N ALA A 499 7.44 13.67 -40.97
CA ALA A 499 7.31 15.07 -41.42
C ALA A 499 6.01 15.75 -40.95
N VAL A 500 5.04 15.00 -40.42
CA VAL A 500 3.72 15.54 -40.04
C VAL A 500 3.57 15.50 -38.52
N LYS A 501 3.15 16.62 -37.91
CA LYS A 501 2.88 16.68 -36.48
C LYS A 501 1.77 15.67 -36.13
N PRO A 502 1.96 14.82 -35.10
CA PRO A 502 0.99 13.78 -34.76
C PRO A 502 -0.33 14.41 -34.29
N ALA A 503 -1.45 13.88 -34.78
CA ALA A 503 -2.79 14.34 -34.43
C ALA A 503 -3.32 13.65 -33.16
N THR A 504 -2.82 12.44 -32.86
CA THR A 504 -3.24 11.66 -31.70
C THR A 504 -2.07 11.32 -30.76
N CYS A 505 -2.36 11.06 -29.49
CA CYS A 505 -1.35 10.60 -28.52
C CYS A 505 -0.67 9.29 -28.96
N MET A 506 -1.40 8.42 -29.65
CA MET A 506 -0.90 7.14 -30.14
C MET A 506 0.14 7.32 -31.26
N GLU A 507 -0.11 8.22 -32.21
CA GLU A 507 0.86 8.57 -33.26
C GLU A 507 2.10 9.21 -32.66
N ALA A 508 1.91 10.12 -31.70
CA ALA A 508 3.00 10.80 -31.02
C ALA A 508 3.92 9.84 -30.27
N PHE A 509 3.40 8.76 -29.69
CA PHE A 509 4.19 7.74 -29.01
C PHE A 509 5.26 7.11 -29.91
N CYS A 510 4.96 6.94 -31.20
CA CYS A 510 5.91 6.45 -32.20
C CYS A 510 6.70 7.57 -32.89
N HIS A 511 6.34 8.83 -32.67
CA HIS A 511 6.90 9.98 -33.37
C HIS A 511 8.27 10.41 -32.80
N PRO A 512 9.30 10.67 -33.64
CA PRO A 512 10.64 11.05 -33.17
C PRO A 512 10.67 12.27 -32.23
N LEU A 513 9.82 13.27 -32.49
CA LEU A 513 9.72 14.48 -31.64
C LEU A 513 9.38 14.19 -30.18
N TYR A 514 8.49 13.23 -29.92
CA TYR A 514 8.00 12.93 -28.56
C TYR A 514 8.68 11.71 -27.94
N LYS A 515 9.36 10.89 -28.75
CA LYS A 515 9.98 9.64 -28.32
C LYS A 515 10.86 9.80 -27.07
N SER A 516 11.70 10.84 -27.05
CA SER A 516 12.61 11.06 -25.92
C SER A 516 11.88 11.51 -24.64
N MET A 517 10.78 12.26 -24.78
CA MET A 517 9.93 12.66 -23.64
C MET A 517 9.19 11.47 -23.05
N PHE A 518 8.62 10.60 -23.90
CA PHE A 518 8.02 9.35 -23.46
C PHE A 518 9.04 8.42 -22.80
N GLN A 519 10.25 8.32 -23.35
CA GLN A 519 11.33 7.52 -22.76
C GLN A 519 11.73 8.03 -21.38
N TYR A 520 11.83 9.36 -21.20
CA TYR A 520 12.09 9.95 -19.89
C TYR A 520 10.95 9.65 -18.91
N LEU A 521 9.69 9.88 -19.28
CA LEU A 521 8.55 9.67 -18.40
C LEU A 521 8.37 8.18 -18.04
N LEU A 522 8.62 7.27 -18.98
CA LEU A 522 8.48 5.82 -18.82
C LEU A 522 9.78 5.11 -18.43
N ARG A 523 10.81 5.85 -17.99
CA ARG A 523 12.10 5.28 -17.59
C ARG A 523 11.97 4.21 -16.51
N THR A 524 12.94 3.31 -16.46
CA THR A 524 12.98 2.20 -15.49
C THR A 524 13.87 2.47 -14.29
N SER A 525 14.73 3.47 -14.39
CA SER A 525 15.64 3.88 -13.33
C SER A 525 15.74 5.39 -13.27
N SER A 526 16.17 5.89 -12.12
CA SER A 526 16.59 7.27 -11.89
C SER A 526 17.61 7.66 -12.96
N THR A 527 17.43 8.87 -13.48
CA THR A 527 18.32 9.48 -14.46
C THR A 527 18.64 10.90 -14.01
N PRO A 528 19.85 11.41 -14.30
CA PRO A 528 20.19 12.80 -14.02
C PRO A 528 19.11 13.76 -14.52
N GLU A 529 18.91 14.85 -13.78
CA GLU A 529 17.84 15.82 -14.00
C GLU A 529 17.80 16.31 -15.47
N ASP A 530 16.69 16.02 -16.15
CA ASP A 530 16.26 16.72 -17.36
C ASP A 530 15.33 17.86 -16.92
N ALA A 531 15.48 19.05 -17.53
CA ALA A 531 14.63 20.20 -17.19
C ALA A 531 13.14 19.85 -17.36
N PRO A 532 12.28 20.15 -16.36
CA PRO A 532 10.86 19.76 -16.38
C PRO A 532 10.09 20.38 -17.56
N GLU A 533 10.58 21.48 -18.10
CA GLU A 533 10.06 22.17 -19.28
C GLU A 533 10.04 21.29 -20.53
N ARG A 534 10.97 20.33 -20.64
CA ARG A 534 11.05 19.40 -21.76
C ARG A 534 9.78 18.56 -21.93
N LEU A 535 9.02 18.36 -20.84
CA LEU A 535 7.77 17.61 -20.84
C LEU A 535 6.53 18.45 -21.15
N ILE A 536 6.62 19.78 -21.28
CA ILE A 536 5.46 20.64 -21.58
C ILE A 536 4.72 20.20 -22.86
N PRO A 537 5.39 19.95 -24.01
CA PRO A 537 4.70 19.53 -25.22
C PRO A 537 3.99 18.18 -25.04
N LEU A 538 4.56 17.29 -24.22
CA LEU A 538 3.98 15.97 -23.93
C LEU A 538 2.75 16.10 -23.01
N ARG A 539 2.81 16.93 -21.96
CA ARG A 539 1.67 17.19 -21.07
C ARG A 539 0.47 17.75 -21.83
N GLN A 540 0.70 18.73 -22.71
CA GLN A 540 -0.35 19.33 -23.55
C GLN A 540 -1.00 18.29 -24.46
N LEU A 541 -0.19 17.45 -25.12
CA LEU A 541 -0.68 16.38 -25.97
C LEU A 541 -1.50 15.35 -25.18
N LEU A 542 -0.97 14.88 -24.05
CA LEU A 542 -1.62 13.91 -23.18
C LEU A 542 -2.85 14.48 -22.47
N GLY A 543 -3.04 15.81 -22.43
CA GLY A 543 -4.19 16.46 -21.80
C GLY A 543 -5.55 15.96 -22.32
N SER A 544 -5.61 15.39 -23.52
CA SER A 544 -6.82 14.71 -24.03
C SER A 544 -7.27 13.52 -23.18
N LEU A 545 -6.39 12.95 -22.34
CA LEU A 545 -6.66 11.85 -21.42
C LEU A 545 -6.94 12.32 -19.98
N ALA A 546 -6.97 13.62 -19.71
CA ALA A 546 -7.13 14.17 -18.35
C ALA A 546 -8.45 13.76 -17.68
N SER A 547 -9.50 13.53 -18.46
CA SER A 547 -10.81 13.06 -17.98
C SER A 547 -10.92 11.54 -17.84
N SER A 548 -9.86 10.79 -18.15
CA SER A 548 -9.84 9.33 -17.98
C SER A 548 -9.99 8.98 -16.49
N PRO A 549 -10.92 8.07 -16.11
CA PRO A 549 -11.17 7.74 -14.71
C PRO A 549 -9.90 7.35 -13.93
N ARG A 550 -8.99 6.62 -14.58
CA ARG A 550 -7.72 6.20 -13.96
C ARG A 550 -6.79 7.37 -13.69
N VAL A 551 -6.73 8.34 -14.62
CA VAL A 551 -5.88 9.53 -14.48
C VAL A 551 -6.42 10.43 -13.37
N VAL A 552 -7.73 10.62 -13.30
CA VAL A 552 -8.40 11.36 -12.22
C VAL A 552 -8.14 10.68 -10.86
N GLN A 553 -8.36 9.37 -10.76
CA GLN A 553 -8.10 8.61 -9.52
C GLN A 553 -6.63 8.66 -9.09
N CYS A 554 -5.69 8.60 -10.02
CA CYS A 554 -4.27 8.79 -9.70
C CYS A 554 -3.98 10.21 -9.21
N SER A 555 -4.64 11.23 -9.79
CA SER A 555 -4.42 12.62 -9.38
C SER A 555 -4.85 12.90 -7.94
N GLU A 556 -5.90 12.23 -7.47
CA GLU A 556 -6.40 12.34 -6.09
C GLU A 556 -5.41 11.83 -5.04
N THR A 557 -4.42 11.00 -5.42
CA THR A 557 -3.43 10.45 -4.46
C THR A 557 -2.22 11.32 -4.26
N VAL A 558 -1.93 12.20 -5.22
CA VAL A 558 -0.73 13.03 -5.22
C VAL A 558 -0.66 13.95 -3.99
N PRO A 559 -1.74 14.65 -3.56
CA PRO A 559 -1.66 15.56 -2.41
C PRO A 559 -1.21 14.84 -1.12
N VAL A 560 -1.72 13.63 -0.86
CA VAL A 560 -1.37 12.83 0.32
C VAL A 560 0.12 12.47 0.32
N LEU A 561 0.63 12.01 -0.82
CA LEU A 561 2.05 11.64 -0.96
C LEU A 561 2.97 12.86 -0.98
N LEU A 562 2.50 14.00 -1.48
CA LEU A 562 3.25 15.25 -1.51
C LEU A 562 3.40 15.86 -0.10
N GLU A 563 2.36 15.80 0.71
CA GLU A 563 2.45 16.17 2.13
C GLU A 563 3.43 15.25 2.89
N LEU A 564 3.38 13.94 2.65
CA LEU A 564 4.33 13.00 3.23
C LEU A 564 5.76 13.27 2.75
N PHE A 565 5.94 13.54 1.46
CA PHE A 565 7.23 13.88 0.87
C PHE A 565 7.88 15.04 1.61
N PHE A 566 7.19 16.17 1.76
CA PHE A 566 7.76 17.33 2.44
C PHE A 566 7.97 17.08 3.94
N ARG A 567 7.10 16.29 4.59
CA ARG A 567 7.29 15.89 5.99
C ARG A 567 8.60 15.12 6.18
N VAL A 568 8.89 14.14 5.32
CA VAL A 568 10.11 13.32 5.41
C VAL A 568 11.34 14.15 5.01
N VAL A 569 11.25 14.94 3.94
CA VAL A 569 12.35 15.79 3.47
C VAL A 569 12.76 16.82 4.53
N ALA A 570 11.80 17.38 5.28
CA ALA A 570 12.08 18.30 6.38
C ALA A 570 12.99 17.71 7.47
N GLU A 571 13.09 16.38 7.59
CA GLU A 571 13.93 15.73 8.59
C GLU A 571 15.42 15.70 8.21
N PHE A 572 15.76 15.81 6.92
CA PHE A 572 17.15 15.67 6.45
C PHE A 572 17.62 16.74 5.47
N ALA A 573 16.73 17.59 4.93
CA ALA A 573 17.10 18.56 3.91
C ALA A 573 18.04 19.64 4.46
N ASP A 574 19.11 19.89 3.72
CA ASP A 574 20.03 20.99 3.97
C ASP A 574 19.59 22.27 3.24
N GLY A 575 20.24 23.40 3.54
CA GLY A 575 19.93 24.69 2.92
C GLY A 575 19.91 24.65 1.38
N PRO A 576 20.93 24.07 0.70
CA PRO A 576 20.94 23.90 -0.75
C PRO A 576 19.72 23.14 -1.30
N LEU A 577 19.35 22.01 -0.69
CA LEU A 577 18.19 21.25 -1.12
C LEU A 577 16.89 22.03 -0.88
N ILE A 578 16.76 22.72 0.26
CA ILE A 578 15.59 23.57 0.54
C ILE A 578 15.47 24.69 -0.50
N ASN A 579 16.56 25.37 -0.83
CA ASN A 579 16.57 26.41 -1.88
C ASN A 579 16.09 25.84 -3.22
N GLN A 580 16.64 24.70 -3.62
CA GLN A 580 16.25 24.05 -4.87
C GLN A 580 14.76 23.69 -4.87
N LEU A 581 14.24 23.10 -3.77
CA LEU A 581 12.84 22.74 -3.67
C LEU A 581 11.89 23.94 -3.69
N VAL A 582 12.25 25.07 -3.04
CA VAL A 582 11.46 26.30 -3.11
C VAL A 582 11.39 26.82 -4.53
N VAL A 583 12.53 26.92 -5.24
CA VAL A 583 12.56 27.37 -6.64
C VAL A 583 11.74 26.45 -7.54
N LEU A 584 11.93 25.12 -7.42
CA LEU A 584 11.20 24.15 -8.22
C LEU A 584 9.70 24.14 -7.93
N LEU A 585 9.29 24.38 -6.68
CA LEU A 585 7.88 24.51 -6.31
C LEU A 585 7.23 25.67 -7.06
N LEU A 586 7.89 26.83 -7.13
CA LEU A 586 7.38 27.99 -7.86
C LEU A 586 7.32 27.71 -9.36
N GLN A 587 8.40 27.19 -9.95
CA GLN A 587 8.48 26.91 -11.39
C GLN A 587 7.48 25.83 -11.83
N ARG A 588 7.31 24.77 -11.03
CA ARG A 588 6.41 23.66 -11.36
C ARG A 588 4.94 24.00 -11.17
N SER A 589 4.61 25.04 -10.40
CA SER A 589 3.22 25.49 -10.22
C SER A 589 2.51 25.86 -11.53
N ASP A 590 3.26 26.28 -12.55
CA ASP A 590 2.74 26.56 -13.91
C ASP A 590 2.63 25.32 -14.81
N GLN A 591 3.29 24.24 -14.42
CA GLN A 591 3.56 23.10 -15.29
C GLN A 591 2.90 21.81 -14.78
N LEU A 592 1.81 21.95 -14.03
CA LEU A 592 0.97 20.84 -13.56
C LEU A 592 0.11 20.32 -14.71
N TYR A 593 -0.27 19.05 -14.62
CA TYR A 593 -1.17 18.43 -15.58
C TYR A 593 -2.59 19.05 -15.48
N GLU A 594 -3.28 19.20 -16.62
CA GLU A 594 -4.51 20.01 -16.74
C GLU A 594 -5.76 19.31 -16.17
N ILE A 595 -5.82 19.19 -14.85
CA ILE A 595 -6.97 18.71 -14.09
C ILE A 595 -7.27 19.76 -12.99
N PRO A 596 -8.42 20.47 -13.04
CA PRO A 596 -8.69 21.59 -12.13
C PRO A 596 -8.59 21.23 -10.64
N ALA A 597 -9.33 20.20 -10.19
CA ALA A 597 -9.33 19.79 -8.78
C ALA A 597 -7.93 19.38 -8.28
N PHE A 598 -7.16 18.69 -9.13
CA PHE A 598 -5.78 18.33 -8.83
C PHE A 598 -4.88 19.55 -8.65
N LYS A 599 -5.01 20.59 -9.49
CA LYS A 599 -4.25 21.83 -9.34
C LYS A 599 -4.58 22.52 -8.02
N ASP A 600 -5.85 22.64 -7.69
CA ASP A 600 -6.31 23.29 -6.44
C ASP A 600 -5.75 22.55 -5.20
N ASP A 601 -5.82 21.22 -5.19
CA ASP A 601 -5.29 20.40 -4.10
C ASP A 601 -3.76 20.51 -4.00
N VAL A 602 -3.05 20.47 -5.12
CA VAL A 602 -1.58 20.63 -5.15
C VAL A 602 -1.18 22.03 -4.69
N TYR A 603 -1.85 23.09 -5.16
CA TYR A 603 -1.57 24.47 -4.72
C TYR A 603 -1.79 24.64 -3.22
N ARG A 604 -2.82 24.01 -2.65
CA ARG A 604 -3.02 23.98 -1.20
C ARG A 604 -1.82 23.34 -0.49
N VAL A 605 -1.40 22.15 -0.91
CA VAL A 605 -0.24 21.46 -0.31
C VAL A 605 1.03 22.28 -0.46
N LEU A 606 1.37 22.70 -1.68
CA LEU A 606 2.59 23.48 -1.95
C LEU A 606 2.62 24.78 -1.15
N SER A 607 1.49 25.49 -1.02
CA SER A 607 1.42 26.72 -0.23
C SER A 607 1.72 26.48 1.26
N SER A 608 1.18 25.41 1.84
CA SER A 608 1.47 25.03 3.23
C SER A 608 2.93 24.62 3.43
N GLN A 609 3.51 23.88 2.48
CA GLN A 609 4.88 23.38 2.61
C GLN A 609 5.91 24.46 2.33
N LEU A 610 5.60 25.46 1.50
CA LEU A 610 6.45 26.63 1.30
C LEU A 610 6.78 27.33 2.63
N VAL A 611 5.77 27.52 3.48
CA VAL A 611 5.95 28.12 4.82
C VAL A 611 6.90 27.29 5.68
N VAL A 612 6.73 25.96 5.66
CA VAL A 612 7.60 25.03 6.40
C VAL A 612 9.04 25.14 5.93
N LEU A 613 9.28 25.09 4.62
CA LEU A 613 10.62 25.21 4.03
C LEU A 613 11.29 26.55 4.38
N CYS A 614 10.58 27.67 4.23
CA CYS A 614 11.10 28.98 4.60
C CYS A 614 11.38 29.08 6.11
N SER A 615 10.61 28.40 6.97
CA SER A 615 10.87 28.40 8.41
C SER A 615 12.09 27.56 8.81
N LEU A 616 12.37 26.48 8.07
CA LEU A 616 13.53 25.63 8.28
C LEU A 616 14.83 26.30 7.80
N HIS A 617 14.76 27.04 6.69
CA HIS A 617 15.89 27.78 6.12
C HIS A 617 15.50 29.20 5.69
N PRO A 618 15.36 30.15 6.65
CA PRO A 618 14.95 31.54 6.34
C PRO A 618 15.81 32.26 5.31
N ALA A 619 17.09 31.88 5.21
CA ALA A 619 18.03 32.45 4.25
C ALA A 619 17.60 32.24 2.77
N VAL A 620 16.70 31.29 2.49
CA VAL A 620 16.16 31.05 1.13
C VAL A 620 15.59 32.31 0.49
N ILE A 621 14.99 33.21 1.29
CA ILE A 621 14.40 34.46 0.78
C ILE A 621 15.48 35.39 0.18
N VAL A 622 16.71 35.34 0.71
CA VAL A 622 17.85 36.11 0.18
C VAL A 622 18.56 35.33 -0.92
N GLU A 623 18.76 34.02 -0.73
CA GLU A 623 19.52 33.16 -1.64
C GLU A 623 18.82 32.90 -2.98
N ALA A 624 17.50 32.77 -2.98
CA ALA A 624 16.67 32.58 -4.18
C ALA A 624 15.87 33.86 -4.54
N SER A 625 16.44 35.03 -4.23
CA SER A 625 15.75 36.32 -4.38
C SER A 625 15.28 36.60 -5.81
N THR A 626 16.08 36.26 -6.81
CA THR A 626 15.74 36.45 -8.23
C THR A 626 14.45 35.73 -8.61
N GLU A 627 14.35 34.43 -8.33
CA GLU A 627 13.22 33.59 -8.68
C GLU A 627 11.97 33.96 -7.87
N ILE A 628 12.16 34.34 -6.60
CA ILE A 628 11.06 34.79 -5.73
C ILE A 628 10.53 36.15 -6.22
N LEU A 629 11.40 37.09 -6.59
CA LEU A 629 11.00 38.38 -7.16
C LEU A 629 10.25 38.21 -8.47
N GLU A 630 10.76 37.36 -9.37
CA GLU A 630 10.10 37.06 -10.64
C GLU A 630 8.70 36.48 -10.40
N PHE A 631 8.56 35.51 -9.51
CA PHE A 631 7.27 34.92 -9.17
C PHE A 631 6.30 35.92 -8.51
N SER A 632 6.79 36.69 -7.54
CA SER A 632 5.97 37.61 -6.75
C SER A 632 5.61 38.90 -7.50
N GLY A 633 6.34 39.25 -8.55
CA GLY A 633 6.04 40.39 -9.43
C GLY A 633 4.95 40.12 -10.48
N MET A 634 4.62 38.85 -10.75
CA MET A 634 3.61 38.50 -11.76
C MET A 634 2.18 38.60 -11.21
N VAL A 635 1.41 39.60 -11.65
CA VAL A 635 0.01 39.81 -11.24
C VAL A 635 -0.92 38.63 -11.57
N SER A 636 -0.60 37.84 -12.59
CA SER A 636 -1.35 36.61 -12.91
C SER A 636 -1.29 35.55 -11.80
N ASN A 637 -0.21 35.52 -11.01
CA ASN A 637 -0.05 34.55 -9.91
C ASN A 637 -1.00 34.86 -8.75
N VAL A 638 -1.44 36.12 -8.59
CA VAL A 638 -2.40 36.52 -7.55
C VAL A 638 -3.75 35.83 -7.74
N GLN A 639 -4.15 35.58 -8.99
CA GLN A 639 -5.42 34.90 -9.32
C GLN A 639 -5.24 33.40 -9.50
N ASN A 640 -4.26 32.99 -10.31
CA ASN A 640 -4.14 31.60 -10.73
C ASN A 640 -3.51 30.71 -9.65
N LYS A 641 -2.79 31.31 -8.68
CA LYS A 641 -2.00 30.62 -7.66
C LYS A 641 -2.10 31.32 -6.30
N GLU A 642 -3.28 31.84 -5.98
CA GLU A 642 -3.56 32.69 -4.82
C GLU A 642 -2.92 32.15 -3.53
N ALA A 643 -3.07 30.85 -3.24
CA ALA A 643 -2.55 30.23 -2.03
C ALA A 643 -1.01 30.29 -1.96
N ILE A 644 -0.30 29.92 -3.03
CA ILE A 644 1.17 29.95 -3.07
C ILE A 644 1.66 31.40 -3.03
N PHE A 645 1.03 32.29 -3.81
CA PHE A 645 1.36 33.71 -3.85
C PHE A 645 1.26 34.35 -2.46
N THR A 646 0.13 34.14 -1.77
CA THR A 646 -0.12 34.72 -0.45
C THR A 646 0.92 34.24 0.57
N GLN A 647 1.25 32.95 0.57
CA GLN A 647 2.26 32.40 1.50
C GLN A 647 3.68 32.88 1.16
N MET A 648 4.02 33.04 -0.12
CA MET A 648 5.32 33.59 -0.51
C MET A 648 5.47 35.05 -0.08
N VAL A 649 4.45 35.90 -0.33
CA VAL A 649 4.45 37.30 0.11
C VAL A 649 4.54 37.40 1.63
N TRP A 650 3.84 36.53 2.35
CA TRP A 650 3.97 36.45 3.80
C TRP A 650 5.40 36.08 4.23
N ALA A 651 6.01 35.07 3.60
CA ALA A 651 7.37 34.61 3.91
C ALA A 651 8.43 35.70 3.63
N ILE A 652 8.28 36.46 2.54
CA ILE A 652 9.12 37.64 2.26
C ILE A 652 9.02 38.63 3.42
N GLY A 653 7.80 38.98 3.83
CA GLY A 653 7.56 39.90 4.94
C GLY A 653 8.14 39.39 6.26
N GLU A 654 8.09 38.07 6.51
CA GLU A 654 8.60 37.48 7.75
C GLU A 654 10.13 37.42 7.79
N TYR A 655 10.76 36.87 6.74
CA TYR A 655 12.17 36.47 6.79
C TYR A 655 13.15 37.44 6.11
N MET A 656 12.68 38.42 5.32
CA MET A 656 13.56 39.43 4.70
C MET A 656 14.11 40.42 5.73
N SER A 657 15.08 40.00 6.53
CA SER A 657 15.70 40.77 7.61
C SER A 657 17.14 40.33 7.86
N VAL A 658 17.99 41.29 8.23
CA VAL A 658 19.37 41.07 8.68
C VAL A 658 19.45 40.13 9.90
N SER A 659 18.38 40.03 10.68
CA SER A 659 18.28 39.12 11.83
C SER A 659 18.30 37.64 11.44
N TYR A 660 17.84 37.30 10.23
CA TYR A 660 17.78 35.93 9.72
C TYR A 660 18.94 35.61 8.77
N ASP A 661 19.35 36.58 7.94
CA ASP A 661 20.53 36.44 7.07
C ASP A 661 21.32 37.74 7.02
N LYS A 662 22.62 37.68 7.38
CA LYS A 662 23.53 38.84 7.39
C LYS A 662 23.81 39.40 5.99
N ARG A 663 23.55 38.64 4.93
CA ARG A 663 23.69 39.07 3.53
C ARG A 663 22.52 39.93 3.07
N CYS A 664 21.42 39.97 3.81
CA CYS A 664 20.26 40.82 3.50
C CYS A 664 20.69 42.29 3.49
N THR A 665 20.57 42.95 2.35
CA THR A 665 20.91 44.38 2.20
C THR A 665 19.68 45.26 2.08
N VAL A 666 19.85 46.57 2.32
CA VAL A 666 18.76 47.54 2.17
C VAL A 666 18.30 47.63 0.71
N GLU A 667 19.23 47.47 -0.25
CA GLU A 667 18.92 47.45 -1.68
C GLU A 667 17.99 46.28 -2.03
N GLN A 668 18.24 45.09 -1.49
CA GLN A 668 17.35 43.94 -1.68
C GLN A 668 15.97 44.16 -1.07
N ILE A 669 15.90 44.73 0.15
CA ILE A 669 14.62 45.09 0.77
C ILE A 669 13.83 46.05 -0.12
N ASN A 670 14.51 47.06 -0.69
CA ASN A 670 13.89 48.03 -1.59
C ASN A 670 13.40 47.36 -2.89
N GLU A 671 14.14 46.44 -3.48
CA GLU A 671 13.74 45.73 -4.71
C GLU A 671 12.48 44.88 -4.52
N PHE A 672 12.40 44.13 -3.42
CA PHE A 672 11.19 43.39 -3.04
C PHE A 672 10.01 44.32 -2.76
N PHE A 673 10.27 45.43 -2.07
CA PHE A 673 9.25 46.43 -1.80
C PHE A 673 8.67 46.99 -3.10
N GLU A 674 9.51 47.43 -4.02
CA GLU A 674 9.09 48.03 -5.29
C GLU A 674 8.29 47.05 -6.14
N THR A 675 8.74 45.80 -6.21
CA THR A 675 8.04 44.74 -6.94
C THR A 675 6.64 44.49 -6.36
N LEU A 676 6.53 44.32 -5.04
CA LEU A 676 5.24 44.07 -4.38
C LEU A 676 4.33 45.31 -4.36
N GLU A 677 4.90 46.51 -4.34
CA GLU A 677 4.15 47.77 -4.42
C GLU A 677 3.45 47.90 -5.77
N VAL A 678 4.15 47.57 -6.87
CA VAL A 678 3.56 47.55 -8.22
C VAL A 678 2.40 46.56 -8.27
N VAL A 679 2.57 45.35 -7.72
CA VAL A 679 1.49 44.34 -7.71
C VAL A 679 0.30 44.80 -6.88
N LEU A 680 0.52 45.30 -5.66
CA LEU A 680 -0.57 45.82 -4.82
C LEU A 680 -1.29 46.98 -5.52
N PHE A 681 -0.54 47.89 -6.14
CA PHE A 681 -1.12 48.98 -6.90
C PHE A 681 -2.00 48.46 -8.03
N GLU A 682 -1.50 47.56 -8.88
CA GLU A 682 -2.25 47.01 -10.00
C GLU A 682 -3.57 46.33 -9.60
N ILE A 683 -3.56 45.51 -8.54
CA ILE A 683 -4.76 44.80 -8.09
C ILE A 683 -5.76 45.69 -7.34
N THR A 684 -5.31 46.84 -6.79
CA THR A 684 -6.16 47.82 -6.12
C THR A 684 -6.53 49.02 -7.02
N GLN A 685 -6.03 49.07 -8.26
CA GLN A 685 -6.43 50.11 -9.20
C GLN A 685 -7.89 49.98 -9.64
N LEU A 686 -8.61 51.09 -9.56
CA LEU A 686 -9.97 51.21 -10.09
C LEU A 686 -9.92 51.45 -11.61
N ARG A 687 -9.77 50.39 -12.42
CA ARG A 687 -9.88 50.50 -13.88
C ARG A 687 -11.35 50.44 -14.33
N PRO A 688 -11.78 51.29 -15.29
CA PRO A 688 -13.12 51.23 -15.88
C PRO A 688 -13.24 50.09 -16.92
N LEU A 689 -13.00 48.85 -16.49
CA LEU A 689 -13.16 47.64 -17.30
C LEU A 689 -14.53 46.99 -17.02
N ALA A 690 -15.11 46.32 -18.03
CA ALA A 690 -16.43 45.69 -17.97
C ALA A 690 -16.56 44.55 -16.93
N SER A 691 -15.45 44.08 -16.38
CA SER A 691 -15.40 43.13 -15.26
C SER A 691 -14.16 43.40 -14.41
N ILE A 692 -14.35 43.76 -13.14
CA ILE A 692 -13.24 43.88 -12.17
C ILE A 692 -12.84 42.47 -11.74
N PRO A 693 -11.56 42.08 -11.89
CA PRO A 693 -11.10 40.80 -11.37
C PRO A 693 -11.23 40.78 -9.84
N ARG A 694 -11.79 39.68 -9.30
CA ARG A 694 -11.91 39.46 -7.86
C ARG A 694 -10.60 38.86 -7.34
N TYR A 695 -10.02 39.48 -6.32
CA TYR A 695 -8.83 39.00 -5.60
C TYR A 695 -9.24 38.66 -4.17
N ALA A 696 -8.51 37.81 -3.47
CA ALA A 696 -8.86 37.51 -2.08
C ALA A 696 -8.49 38.69 -1.15
N PRO A 697 -9.39 39.12 -0.24
CA PRO A 697 -9.10 40.14 0.78
C PRO A 697 -7.89 39.77 1.65
N SER A 698 -7.74 38.49 1.97
CA SER A 698 -6.59 37.95 2.71
C SER A 698 -5.27 38.24 2.00
N THR A 699 -5.19 38.07 0.67
CA THR A 699 -4.00 38.37 -0.12
C THR A 699 -3.65 39.86 -0.12
N ILE A 700 -4.65 40.74 -0.26
CA ILE A 700 -4.46 42.20 -0.17
C ILE A 700 -3.96 42.58 1.22
N SER A 701 -4.55 42.01 2.28
CA SER A 701 -4.13 42.21 3.66
C SER A 701 -2.68 41.79 3.90
N VAL A 702 -2.27 40.63 3.37
CA VAL A 702 -0.89 40.13 3.47
C VAL A 702 0.08 41.03 2.71
N LEU A 703 -0.26 41.48 1.49
CA LEU A 703 0.56 42.45 0.73
C LEU A 703 0.77 43.76 1.50
N MET A 704 -0.31 44.34 2.05
CA MET A 704 -0.23 45.55 2.87
C MET A 704 0.66 45.34 4.09
N ALA A 705 0.51 44.21 4.79
CA ALA A 705 1.32 43.88 5.96
C ALA A 705 2.79 43.68 5.58
N THR A 706 3.08 42.97 4.50
CA THR A 706 4.45 42.73 4.02
C THR A 706 5.14 44.04 3.61
N LEU A 707 4.49 44.91 2.84
CA LEU A 707 5.05 46.22 2.50
C LEU A 707 5.32 47.07 3.75
N THR A 708 4.42 47.01 4.73
CA THR A 708 4.60 47.69 6.02
C THR A 708 5.80 47.14 6.80
N LYS A 709 5.98 45.81 6.83
CA LYS A 709 7.15 45.15 7.45
C LYS A 709 8.46 45.58 6.77
N LEU A 710 8.50 45.60 5.44
CA LEU A 710 9.68 46.01 4.68
C LEU A 710 10.01 47.50 4.91
N ALA A 711 9.00 48.38 4.94
CA ALA A 711 9.19 49.79 5.23
C ALA A 711 9.64 50.08 6.68
N ALA A 712 9.22 49.26 7.64
CA ALA A 712 9.76 49.35 9.01
C ALA A 712 11.25 48.96 9.09
N ARG A 713 11.75 48.16 8.13
CA ARG A 713 13.17 47.76 8.03
C ARG A 713 14.00 48.72 7.17
N SER A 714 13.36 49.48 6.27
CA SER A 714 13.97 50.53 5.43
C SER A 714 13.11 51.80 5.49
N GLN A 715 13.46 52.72 6.39
CA GLN A 715 12.62 53.86 6.78
C GLN A 715 12.29 54.82 5.62
N ASP A 716 13.13 54.86 4.58
CA ASP A 716 12.90 55.67 3.37
C ASP A 716 11.63 55.28 2.61
N LEU A 717 11.11 54.06 2.84
CA LEU A 717 9.91 53.54 2.18
C LEU A 717 8.61 53.90 2.91
N ILE A 718 8.67 54.36 4.17
CA ILE A 718 7.48 54.65 5.01
C ILE A 718 6.48 55.62 4.35
N PRO A 719 6.91 56.73 3.71
CA PRO A 719 5.99 57.66 3.06
C PRO A 719 5.18 57.00 1.93
N ARG A 720 5.80 56.08 1.18
CA ARG A 720 5.17 55.36 0.06
C ARG A 720 4.05 54.45 0.57
N VAL A 721 4.32 53.61 1.58
CA VAL A 721 3.31 52.72 2.18
C VAL A 721 2.17 53.51 2.81
N SER A 722 2.48 54.59 3.54
CA SER A 722 1.47 55.42 4.19
C SER A 722 0.48 56.02 3.19
N MET A 723 0.98 56.42 2.00
CA MET A 723 0.12 56.86 0.90
C MET A 723 -0.81 55.74 0.41
N PHE A 724 -0.31 54.50 0.26
CA PHE A 724 -1.15 53.37 -0.15
C PHE A 724 -2.24 53.05 0.88
N LEU A 725 -1.86 52.92 2.16
CA LEU A 725 -2.79 52.60 3.25
C LEU A 725 -3.90 53.67 3.36
N SER A 726 -3.57 54.96 3.21
CA SER A 726 -4.59 56.03 3.22
C SER A 726 -5.55 55.96 2.02
N LYS A 727 -5.08 55.50 0.85
CA LYS A 727 -5.91 55.31 -0.36
C LYS A 727 -6.83 54.09 -0.28
N MET A 728 -6.60 53.15 0.66
CA MET A 728 -7.48 51.99 0.84
C MET A 728 -8.92 52.38 1.19
N LYS A 729 -9.10 53.51 1.90
CA LYS A 729 -10.44 54.06 2.16
C LYS A 729 -11.20 54.35 0.87
N THR A 730 -10.54 54.98 -0.10
CA THR A 730 -11.12 55.29 -1.42
C THR A 730 -11.38 54.03 -2.24
N PHE A 731 -10.49 53.04 -2.16
CA PHE A 731 -10.66 51.75 -2.83
C PHE A 731 -11.91 51.02 -2.32
N VAL A 732 -12.03 50.85 -0.99
CA VAL A 732 -13.12 50.13 -0.35
C VAL A 732 -14.48 50.82 -0.54
N GLN A 733 -14.50 52.16 -0.54
CA GLN A 733 -15.74 52.95 -0.74
C GLN A 733 -16.18 53.05 -2.21
N SER A 734 -15.40 52.51 -3.16
CA SER A 734 -15.74 52.57 -4.58
C SER A 734 -16.99 51.73 -4.90
N PRO A 735 -17.97 52.27 -5.65
CA PRO A 735 -19.17 51.53 -6.06
C PRO A 735 -18.85 50.23 -6.82
N ALA A 736 -17.72 50.21 -7.53
CA ALA A 736 -17.30 49.06 -8.31
C ALA A 736 -16.73 47.94 -7.43
N VAL A 737 -16.10 48.29 -6.30
CA VAL A 737 -15.51 47.34 -5.33
C VAL A 737 -16.57 46.78 -4.38
N THR A 738 -17.47 47.64 -3.89
CA THR A 738 -18.61 47.24 -3.04
C THR A 738 -19.57 46.26 -3.73
N SER A 739 -19.58 46.22 -5.07
CA SER A 739 -20.36 45.24 -5.84
C SER A 739 -19.73 43.84 -5.90
N VAL A 740 -18.42 43.70 -5.61
CA VAL A 740 -17.65 42.46 -5.78
C VAL A 740 -17.33 41.78 -4.43
N TYR A 741 -17.17 42.57 -3.37
CA TYR A 741 -16.79 42.10 -2.03
C TYR A 741 -17.93 42.24 -1.03
N CYS A 742 -17.94 41.38 -0.01
CA CYS A 742 -18.88 41.54 1.09
C CYS A 742 -18.45 42.68 2.03
N GLU A 743 -19.41 43.30 2.73
CA GLU A 743 -19.12 44.42 3.63
C GLU A 743 -18.13 44.03 4.75
N ALA A 744 -18.20 42.81 5.27
CA ALA A 744 -17.31 42.33 6.32
C ALA A 744 -15.83 42.25 5.86
N ASP A 745 -15.57 41.72 4.67
CA ASP A 745 -14.22 41.65 4.10
C ASP A 745 -13.63 43.05 3.89
N LEU A 746 -14.47 43.98 3.43
CA LEU A 746 -14.10 45.37 3.18
C LEU A 746 -13.80 46.12 4.48
N GLU A 747 -14.59 45.88 5.52
CA GLU A 747 -14.36 46.42 6.86
C GLU A 747 -13.05 45.89 7.44
N GLU A 748 -12.76 44.58 7.31
CA GLU A 748 -11.50 44.00 7.78
C GLU A 748 -10.28 44.61 7.09
N LEU A 749 -10.35 44.83 5.78
CA LEU A 749 -9.29 45.51 5.02
C LEU A 749 -9.05 46.95 5.52
N LEU A 750 -10.12 47.69 5.84
CA LEU A 750 -10.00 49.05 6.38
C LEU A 750 -9.43 49.07 7.79
N ILE A 751 -9.90 48.19 8.67
CA ILE A 751 -9.37 48.03 10.01
C ILE A 751 -7.87 47.75 9.92
N ARG A 752 -7.49 46.78 9.07
CA ARG A 752 -6.09 46.41 8.91
C ARG A 752 -5.23 47.53 8.36
N ALA A 753 -5.70 48.25 7.34
CA ALA A 753 -4.97 49.39 6.79
C ALA A 753 -4.77 50.50 7.83
N THR A 754 -5.76 50.73 8.68
CA THR A 754 -5.69 51.74 9.75
C THR A 754 -4.70 51.32 10.86
N GLU A 755 -4.76 50.06 11.29
CA GLU A 755 -3.80 49.48 12.26
C GLU A 755 -2.35 49.61 11.76
N LEU A 756 -2.09 49.24 10.51
CA LEU A 756 -0.76 49.34 9.90
C LEU A 756 -0.31 50.79 9.75
N SER A 757 -1.21 51.70 9.36
CA SER A 757 -0.90 53.14 9.22
C SER A 757 -0.54 53.76 10.56
N ASN A 758 -1.25 53.40 11.63
CA ASN A 758 -0.96 53.88 12.98
C ASN A 758 0.37 53.34 13.52
N LEU A 759 0.71 52.09 13.23
CA LEU A 759 1.98 51.52 13.63
C LEU A 759 3.17 52.22 12.95
N LEU A 760 3.05 52.59 11.66
CA LEU A 760 4.09 53.33 10.93
C LEU A 760 4.32 54.77 11.45
N LYS A 761 3.38 55.35 12.20
CA LYS A 761 3.61 56.63 12.90
C LYS A 761 4.67 56.51 14.00
N MET A 762 5.01 55.29 14.42
CA MET A 762 6.04 54.98 15.42
C MET A 762 7.07 53.98 14.85
N PRO A 763 8.01 54.42 13.99
CA PRO A 763 8.89 53.53 13.23
C PRO A 763 9.74 52.58 14.10
N ASP A 764 10.28 53.06 15.22
CA ASP A 764 11.09 52.23 16.13
C ASP A 764 10.27 51.11 16.79
N VAL A 765 9.01 51.42 17.13
CA VAL A 765 8.06 50.44 17.67
C VAL A 765 7.64 49.45 16.59
N ALA A 766 7.39 49.93 15.37
CA ALA A 766 7.07 49.10 14.23
C ALA A 766 8.20 48.10 13.94
N GLN A 767 9.46 48.55 13.94
CA GLN A 767 10.62 47.70 13.71
C GLN A 767 10.75 46.61 14.79
N PHE A 768 10.52 46.96 16.07
CA PHE A 768 10.52 46.00 17.17
C PHE A 768 9.38 44.98 17.08
N VAL A 769 8.17 45.43 16.75
CA VAL A 769 6.99 44.58 16.57
C VAL A 769 7.17 43.60 15.40
N PHE A 770 7.79 44.04 14.30
CA PHE A 770 7.97 43.24 13.09
C PHE A 770 9.28 42.45 13.02
N THR A 771 10.17 42.60 14.01
CA THR A 771 11.48 41.93 14.06
C THR A 771 11.78 41.42 15.48
N PRO A 772 11.11 40.35 15.94
CA PRO A 772 11.41 39.78 17.25
C PRO A 772 12.82 39.16 17.27
N PRO A 773 13.56 39.23 18.40
CA PRO A 773 14.94 38.74 18.48
C PRO A 773 15.05 37.21 18.31
N ALA A 774 16.02 36.77 17.49
CA ALA A 774 16.19 35.40 16.97
C ALA A 774 16.65 34.33 17.99
N GLY A 775 16.34 34.47 19.29
CA GLY A 775 16.93 33.63 20.35
C GLY A 775 15.97 32.90 21.29
N VAL A 776 14.66 33.04 21.14
CA VAL A 776 13.67 32.38 22.02
C VAL A 776 12.76 31.51 21.15
N GLY A 777 13.01 30.20 21.15
CA GLY A 777 12.10 29.22 20.57
C GLY A 777 10.68 29.45 21.11
N SER A 778 9.71 29.47 20.19
CA SER A 778 8.28 29.70 20.40
C SER A 778 7.78 29.37 21.82
N THR A 779 7.77 30.36 22.72
CA THR A 779 7.12 30.20 24.03
C THR A 779 5.63 30.46 23.88
N ARG A 780 4.82 29.83 24.73
CA ARG A 780 3.36 30.02 24.83
C ARG A 780 2.96 31.52 24.90
N PHE A 781 3.85 32.35 25.43
CA PHE A 781 3.76 33.81 25.49
C PHE A 781 3.74 34.50 24.11
N GLN A 782 4.44 34.00 23.08
CA GLN A 782 4.46 34.61 21.74
C GLN A 782 3.18 34.38 20.96
N ARG A 783 2.49 33.26 21.18
CA ARG A 783 1.14 33.03 20.64
C ARG A 783 0.17 34.04 21.26
N GLU A 784 0.26 34.24 22.57
CA GLU A 784 -0.52 35.24 23.30
C GLU A 784 -0.20 36.68 22.87
N VAL A 785 1.06 37.02 22.54
CA VAL A 785 1.44 38.36 22.02
C VAL A 785 0.95 38.58 20.58
N ASN A 786 1.05 37.60 19.68
CA ASN A 786 0.50 37.71 18.33
C ASN A 786 -1.05 37.75 18.31
N ASP A 787 -1.70 37.07 19.26
CA ASP A 787 -3.16 37.12 19.44
C ASP A 787 -3.61 38.42 20.14
N SER A 788 -2.76 39.04 20.97
CA SER A 788 -3.08 40.28 21.72
C SER A 788 -2.59 41.57 21.08
N LEU A 789 -1.63 41.53 20.15
CA LEU A 789 -1.11 42.69 19.42
C LEU A 789 -2.19 43.38 18.56
N PRO A 790 -3.08 42.68 17.82
CA PRO A 790 -4.21 43.32 17.15
C PRO A 790 -5.11 44.06 18.14
N PHE A 791 -5.32 43.49 19.33
CA PHE A 791 -6.07 44.11 20.42
C PHE A 791 -5.38 45.37 20.97
N ALA A 792 -4.06 45.29 21.19
CA ALA A 792 -3.25 46.43 21.65
C ALA A 792 -3.18 47.54 20.60
N LEU A 793 -3.06 47.21 19.32
CA LEU A 793 -3.08 48.16 18.21
C LEU A 793 -4.45 48.80 18.02
N ARG A 794 -5.56 48.08 18.23
CA ARG A 794 -6.91 48.68 18.29
C ARG A 794 -7.05 49.67 19.44
N ILE A 795 -6.51 49.35 20.62
CA ILE A 795 -6.52 50.27 21.77
C ILE A 795 -5.70 51.52 21.47
N VAL A 796 -4.50 51.38 20.91
CA VAL A 796 -3.64 52.52 20.52
C VAL A 796 -4.29 53.34 19.40
N THR A 797 -4.96 52.69 18.44
CA THR A 797 -5.72 53.37 17.37
C THR A 797 -6.86 54.20 17.94
N HIS A 798 -7.62 53.66 18.91
CA HIS A 798 -8.67 54.41 19.62
C HIS A 798 -8.12 55.58 20.45
N LEU A 799 -6.89 55.48 20.94
CA LEU A 799 -6.23 56.57 21.68
C LEU A 799 -5.65 57.66 20.75
N LEU A 800 -5.21 57.29 19.54
CA LEU A 800 -4.64 58.21 18.55
C LEU A 800 -5.72 58.91 17.70
N GLU A 801 -6.87 58.29 17.50
CA GLU A 801 -8.03 58.87 16.82
C GLU A 801 -9.24 58.91 17.77
N PRO A 802 -9.37 59.95 18.62
CA PRO A 802 -10.55 60.11 19.45
C PRO A 802 -11.77 60.32 18.52
N ALA A 803 -12.79 59.49 18.70
CA ALA A 803 -14.07 59.69 18.04
C ALA A 803 -14.58 61.11 18.32
N PRO A 804 -15.19 61.82 17.34
CA PRO A 804 -15.76 63.13 17.57
C PRO A 804 -16.90 63.01 18.61
N GLY A 805 -16.60 63.34 19.87
CA GLY A 805 -17.56 63.30 20.97
C GLY A 805 -17.05 62.81 22.32
N CYS A 806 -15.86 62.22 22.42
CA CYS A 806 -15.29 61.84 23.72
C CYS A 806 -14.10 62.74 24.10
N MET A 807 -14.32 63.60 25.09
CA MET A 807 -13.29 64.28 25.89
C MET A 807 -13.32 63.65 27.30
N PRO A 808 -12.19 63.69 28.04
CA PRO A 808 -11.69 62.58 28.86
C PRO A 808 -12.53 62.20 30.08
#